data_AF-A0A932CVF2-F1
#
_entry.id   AF-A0A932CVF2-F1
#
_cell.length_a   1.000
_cell.length_b   1.000
_cell.length_c   1.000
_cell.angle_alpha   90.00
_cell.angle_beta   90.00
_cell.angle_gamma   90.00
#
_symmetry.space_group_name_H-M   'P 1'
#
loop_
_entity.id
_entity.type
_entity.pdbx_description
1 polymer ?
#
loop_
_entity_poly.entity_id
_entity_poly.type
_entity_poly.pdbx_seq_one_letter_code
_entity_poly.pdbx_strand_id
1 'polypeptide(L)'
;MTTTITDAYDLPRPEDIRAMGFVIRLRELDPASEDVRKLVADYVVTPAVAGELPRILDDMHQVFDRGEEYGRFIHGSFGSGKSHFMTILSLLFENVAAAWDKDSPVFGTLRDRQRTWIDKAHLLVVRIHMLSVKGKGTGLDRAVYDGFNQALRRRGKEPFEFLHVEGVLDEARREADLYGDAFWKGLADARVVGSRAEFEDAASASLRQRETLARAYLSHKGRDVASAGIDPNWSEGLHRLTKHAKDQGFGGVVLMIDELLLWLSEKSKEEFAREINDLAVLVDHNTGQRAVPLFVFVARQRNIKDFFPDLVDESRIHEHLEHHLKRFDETRLQDMELRHVVKGRVLKPRAEDAIRRASERLAQQHEKVLPGILAGADVAYLRDVYPFHPALIETLIDVTMLMQRERSALRVLYELLVIHYPHLPLGEFLPVGSAFDAIFPPSGVEASKKVEVLQDIHRQYYERLVPAMDQLRAAAGEFDDKRRAALDQIVKTVLLGEVSNRLRGKGLTVERLVQLNSVDVEGETYRGRLRVAAADLVTLSNLVPDLQVSSTDKTAIVRYVLGGVSLGEVLVRARSKVDNLSQRFRVFYGALKTALGVSGKKGFDDGADNVGDYEVRWRNTRRRGQLRIGNVREMKYEDFDAPDGGFTLLCDYPWDEPGHSVEEDRQRAFNVRKNRGNRYTLCWLPRHMSPTELDVIKDLAAVRFLLSPEGQEELLDTLAPQDRARLLDQAHGREKLQSQQLNELVREVYVNHGEWLPLVSDVDTKRPHEDLAANLEHAAQLLLDRRYPQHPTFGAEPRKADLERLLGWMVSAGDATVSVAFDDDTAKVLRTIGQPLELVNLGQAKASLRLDSRYIKDVLQRTDKDLVNWSEVSEWLREQYGLQPLIVDLFLAFLCQRDHRALNQVSGDPIDVTIGMPASVAIRLERGKLVGHAEWSRVRELCGQLLGLPQPAAQRSLQLQDRVASQMRERAIDRRRTLQGLHERLGQLGVETGARPNEIAEANARLAPLVESTSDSHKVLLALLAKWPSEADDPVRAVVQQVEGIRHALDGLDDGARNNLERARGHSPLGPRVSAHLDSLASHLGAANAQCPLTREWMGTWNAGAQALIAELITAPPEPPEPPGPRPPTPAPVPPSRQVFSATVNAGDARAVAEALEKARRKLAELKKGRVHVSITREDD
;
A
#
# COMPACT_ATOMS: atom_id res chain seq x y z
N MET A 1 53.63 3.02 -46.94
CA MET A 1 53.10 1.79 -46.34
C MET A 1 53.08 1.99 -44.84
N THR A 2 51.90 1.96 -44.24
CA THR A 2 51.70 2.10 -42.79
C THR A 2 52.14 0.80 -42.12
N THR A 3 53.10 0.84 -41.19
CA THR A 3 53.51 -0.34 -40.42
C THR A 3 52.32 -0.87 -39.62
N THR A 4 52.05 -2.17 -39.70
CA THR A 4 50.96 -2.82 -38.95
C THR A 4 51.47 -3.46 -37.66
N ILE A 5 50.54 -3.86 -36.80
CA ILE A 5 50.85 -4.65 -35.60
C ILE A 5 51.52 -5.98 -35.93
N THR A 6 51.12 -6.63 -37.02
CA THR A 6 51.69 -7.91 -37.51
C THR A 6 53.14 -7.77 -37.98
N ASP A 7 53.54 -6.58 -38.44
CA ASP A 7 54.95 -6.27 -38.76
C ASP A 7 55.79 -5.97 -37.50
N ALA A 8 55.14 -5.46 -36.44
CA ALA A 8 55.80 -4.92 -35.26
C ALA A 8 56.09 -5.97 -34.16
N TYR A 9 55.26 -7.02 -34.05
CA TYR A 9 55.36 -8.07 -33.03
C TYR A 9 55.66 -9.46 -33.63
N ASP A 10 56.32 -10.32 -32.85
CA ASP A 10 56.53 -11.73 -33.18
C ASP A 10 55.26 -12.54 -32.90
N LEU A 11 54.40 -12.65 -33.91
CA LEU A 11 53.10 -13.32 -33.85
C LEU A 11 53.09 -14.62 -34.66
N PRO A 12 52.35 -15.65 -34.22
CA PRO A 12 52.21 -16.91 -34.95
C PRO A 12 51.45 -16.74 -36.25
N ARG A 13 51.61 -17.71 -37.17
CA ARG A 13 50.76 -17.78 -38.37
C ARG A 13 49.34 -18.22 -38.00
N PRO A 14 48.31 -17.80 -38.76
CA PRO A 14 46.92 -18.17 -38.47
C PRO A 14 46.68 -19.67 -38.28
N GLU A 15 47.37 -20.51 -39.06
CA GLU A 15 47.25 -21.97 -39.04
C GLU A 15 47.82 -22.59 -37.75
N ASP A 16 48.82 -21.95 -37.16
CA ASP A 16 49.56 -22.48 -35.99
C ASP A 16 48.82 -22.22 -34.67
N ILE A 17 47.89 -21.26 -34.63
CA ILE A 17 47.14 -20.91 -33.40
C ILE A 17 46.42 -22.13 -32.83
N ARG A 18 45.83 -22.99 -33.68
CA ARG A 18 45.14 -24.21 -33.22
C ARG A 18 46.09 -25.28 -32.69
N ALA A 19 47.34 -25.29 -33.16
CA ALA A 19 48.35 -26.28 -32.77
C ALA A 19 49.12 -25.88 -31.49
N MET A 20 49.03 -24.62 -31.04
CA MET A 20 49.85 -24.06 -29.96
C MET A 20 49.55 -24.54 -28.53
N GLY A 21 48.58 -25.44 -28.33
CA GLY A 21 48.38 -26.13 -27.05
C GLY A 21 48.37 -25.21 -25.82
N PHE A 22 47.45 -24.25 -25.75
CA PHE A 22 47.42 -23.22 -24.69
C PHE A 22 47.13 -23.74 -23.28
N VAL A 23 46.70 -25.00 -23.15
CA VAL A 23 46.37 -25.64 -21.86
C VAL A 23 47.50 -26.56 -21.43
N ILE A 24 48.22 -26.18 -20.38
CA ILE A 24 49.24 -27.03 -19.76
C ILE A 24 48.54 -28.02 -18.85
N ARG A 25 48.71 -29.31 -19.12
CA ARG A 25 48.19 -30.39 -18.27
C ARG A 25 49.29 -30.85 -17.33
N LEU A 26 48.97 -30.96 -16.04
CA LEU A 26 49.86 -31.55 -15.05
C LEU A 26 50.11 -33.02 -15.40
N ARG A 27 51.28 -33.30 -15.99
CA ARG A 27 51.73 -34.63 -16.38
C ARG A 27 53.22 -34.74 -16.08
N GLU A 28 53.68 -35.96 -15.83
CA GLU A 28 55.10 -36.24 -15.66
C GLU A 28 55.75 -36.24 -17.05
N LEU A 29 56.70 -35.33 -17.27
CA LEU A 29 57.44 -35.16 -18.52
C LEU A 29 58.85 -35.71 -18.33
N ASP A 30 59.47 -36.22 -19.38
CA ASP A 30 60.89 -36.58 -19.35
C ASP A 30 61.72 -35.32 -19.06
N PRO A 31 62.48 -35.28 -17.93
CA PRO A 31 63.30 -34.12 -17.55
C PRO A 31 64.29 -33.64 -18.61
N ALA A 32 64.73 -34.53 -19.51
CA ALA A 32 65.70 -34.22 -20.55
C ALA A 32 65.09 -33.73 -21.87
N SER A 33 63.75 -33.78 -21.99
CA SER A 33 63.05 -33.50 -23.25
C SER A 33 63.12 -32.01 -23.66
N GLU A 34 63.05 -31.77 -24.96
CA GLU A 34 62.97 -30.42 -25.53
C GLU A 34 61.67 -29.71 -25.12
N ASP A 35 60.60 -30.47 -24.91
CA ASP A 35 59.31 -29.99 -24.41
C ASP A 35 59.42 -29.34 -23.03
N VAL A 36 60.22 -29.93 -22.12
CA VAL A 36 60.47 -29.35 -20.78
C VAL A 36 61.23 -28.02 -20.89
N ARG A 37 62.26 -27.94 -21.75
CA ARG A 37 63.02 -26.69 -21.94
C ARG A 37 62.13 -25.58 -22.48
N LYS A 38 61.30 -25.89 -23.47
CA LYS A 38 60.33 -24.94 -24.05
C LYS A 38 59.31 -24.50 -23.01
N LEU A 39 58.76 -25.44 -22.23
CA LEU A 39 57.81 -25.16 -21.15
C LEU A 39 58.41 -24.22 -20.08
N VAL A 40 59.68 -24.42 -19.70
CA VAL A 40 60.36 -23.54 -18.75
C VAL A 40 60.66 -22.17 -19.37
N ALA A 41 61.09 -22.11 -20.63
CA ALA A 41 61.35 -20.85 -21.34
C ALA A 41 60.08 -19.99 -21.47
N ASP A 42 58.95 -20.60 -21.83
CA ASP A 42 57.67 -19.92 -22.02
C ASP A 42 56.99 -19.49 -20.71
N TYR A 43 57.48 -19.95 -19.55
CA TYR A 43 56.94 -19.56 -18.25
C TYR A 43 57.30 -18.11 -17.92
N VAL A 44 56.30 -17.25 -17.69
CA VAL A 44 56.53 -15.84 -17.33
C VAL A 44 56.61 -15.70 -15.82
N VAL A 45 57.71 -15.14 -15.30
CA VAL A 45 57.88 -14.86 -13.86
C VAL A 45 57.18 -13.56 -13.52
N THR A 46 56.00 -13.75 -12.96
CA THR A 46 55.01 -12.81 -12.48
C THR A 46 55.42 -12.17 -11.14
N PRO A 47 55.02 -10.93 -10.79
CA PRO A 47 55.31 -10.35 -9.48
C PRO A 47 54.77 -11.18 -8.30
N ALA A 48 53.55 -11.74 -8.41
CA ALA A 48 53.03 -12.65 -7.38
C ALA A 48 53.88 -13.92 -7.25
N VAL A 49 54.28 -14.53 -8.38
CA VAL A 49 55.15 -15.71 -8.39
C VAL A 49 56.52 -15.40 -7.79
N ALA A 50 57.09 -14.22 -8.10
CA ALA A 50 58.37 -13.78 -7.58
C ALA A 50 58.38 -13.65 -6.04
N GLY A 51 57.24 -13.27 -5.45
CA GLY A 51 57.09 -13.18 -4.00
C GLY A 51 56.72 -14.51 -3.31
N GLU A 52 55.86 -15.32 -3.93
CA GLU A 52 55.32 -16.53 -3.31
C GLU A 52 56.21 -17.77 -3.48
N LEU A 53 56.92 -17.90 -4.59
CA LEU A 53 57.76 -19.08 -4.85
C LEU A 53 58.87 -19.28 -3.78
N PRO A 54 59.62 -18.24 -3.36
CA PRO A 54 60.57 -18.38 -2.25
C PRO A 54 59.91 -18.78 -0.93
N ARG A 55 58.76 -18.18 -0.60
CA ARG A 55 58.02 -18.49 0.63
C ARG A 55 57.60 -19.94 0.68
N ILE A 56 57.04 -20.47 -0.41
CA ILE A 56 56.62 -21.88 -0.48
C ILE A 56 57.80 -22.82 -0.19
N LEU A 57 58.98 -22.54 -0.77
CA LEU A 57 60.17 -23.37 -0.55
C LEU A 57 60.73 -23.23 0.86
N ASP A 58 60.73 -22.01 1.42
CA ASP A 58 61.13 -21.76 2.81
C ASP A 58 60.20 -22.46 3.82
N ASP A 59 58.88 -22.32 3.64
CA ASP A 59 57.87 -22.95 4.50
C ASP A 59 57.98 -24.47 4.45
N MET A 60 58.11 -25.04 3.25
CA MET A 60 58.31 -26.49 3.08
C MET A 60 59.58 -26.99 3.75
N HIS A 61 60.69 -26.26 3.64
CA HIS A 61 61.95 -26.65 4.28
C HIS A 61 61.81 -26.68 5.80
N GLN A 62 61.17 -25.67 6.40
CA GLN A 62 60.94 -25.61 7.85
C GLN A 62 60.01 -26.72 8.36
N VAL A 63 58.99 -27.06 7.58
CA VAL A 63 58.01 -28.11 7.92
C VAL A 63 58.62 -29.51 7.74
N PHE A 64 59.47 -29.68 6.72
CA PHE A 64 60.25 -30.90 6.49
C PHE A 64 61.16 -31.22 7.67
N ASP A 65 61.92 -30.24 8.17
CA ASP A 65 62.81 -30.41 9.32
C ASP A 65 62.07 -30.79 10.62
N ARG A 66 60.79 -30.43 10.73
CA ARG A 66 59.92 -30.76 11.86
C ARG A 66 59.16 -32.08 11.69
N GLY A 67 59.15 -32.66 10.50
CA GLY A 67 58.33 -33.84 10.17
C GLY A 67 56.83 -33.55 10.23
N GLU A 68 56.44 -32.31 9.94
CA GLU A 68 55.05 -31.86 9.93
C GLU A 68 54.45 -31.95 8.51
N GLU A 69 53.13 -31.92 8.41
CA GLU A 69 52.40 -31.94 7.14
C GLU A 69 52.26 -30.53 6.56
N TYR A 70 52.17 -30.40 5.24
CA TYR A 70 52.04 -29.11 4.57
C TYR A 70 50.91 -29.10 3.55
N GLY A 71 49.94 -28.21 3.71
CA GLY A 71 48.85 -28.00 2.77
C GLY A 71 48.90 -26.62 2.14
N ARG A 72 48.79 -26.53 0.81
CA ARG A 72 48.67 -25.24 0.12
C ARG A 72 47.68 -25.27 -1.03
N PHE A 73 46.75 -24.32 -1.04
CA PHE A 73 45.91 -24.01 -2.19
C PHE A 73 46.63 -23.06 -3.14
N ILE A 74 46.72 -23.46 -4.41
CA ILE A 74 47.13 -22.58 -5.51
C ILE A 74 45.85 -22.00 -6.12
N HIS A 75 45.52 -20.79 -5.70
CA HIS A 75 44.31 -20.09 -6.14
C HIS A 75 44.59 -19.17 -7.34
N GLY A 76 43.73 -19.22 -8.36
CA GLY A 76 43.82 -18.35 -9.52
C GLY A 76 42.81 -18.69 -10.61
N SER A 77 42.47 -17.74 -11.48
CA SER A 77 41.51 -17.89 -12.58
C SER A 77 41.94 -18.92 -13.65
N PHE A 78 41.04 -19.36 -14.53
CA PHE A 78 41.45 -20.15 -15.71
C PHE A 78 42.44 -19.33 -16.55
N GLY A 79 43.55 -19.93 -16.96
CA GLY A 79 44.58 -19.20 -17.72
C GLY A 79 45.56 -18.36 -16.89
N SER A 80 45.36 -18.19 -15.58
CA SER A 80 46.34 -17.53 -14.66
C SER A 80 47.69 -18.27 -14.54
N GLY A 81 47.82 -19.44 -15.18
CA GLY A 81 49.05 -20.22 -15.16
C GLY A 81 49.19 -21.21 -13.99
N LYS A 82 48.13 -21.51 -13.22
CA LYS A 82 48.17 -22.48 -12.09
C LYS A 82 48.87 -23.79 -12.43
N SER A 83 48.40 -24.50 -13.46
CA SER A 83 48.97 -25.80 -13.86
C SER A 83 50.41 -25.66 -14.38
N HIS A 84 50.74 -24.52 -15.02
CA HIS A 84 52.12 -24.20 -15.39
C HIS A 84 53.01 -24.01 -14.16
N PHE A 85 52.54 -23.22 -13.18
CA PHE A 85 53.23 -22.99 -11.91
C PHE A 85 53.43 -24.28 -11.12
N MET A 86 52.39 -25.12 -10.99
CA MET A 86 52.50 -26.43 -10.36
C MET A 86 53.46 -27.37 -11.11
N THR A 87 53.51 -27.27 -12.44
CA THR A 87 54.48 -28.03 -13.24
C THR A 87 55.91 -27.55 -12.96
N ILE A 88 56.14 -26.24 -12.90
CA ILE A 88 57.45 -25.66 -12.52
C ILE A 88 57.84 -26.07 -11.10
N LEU A 89 56.93 -25.98 -10.13
CA LEU A 89 57.15 -26.47 -8.75
C LEU A 89 57.53 -27.95 -8.74
N SER A 90 56.79 -28.78 -9.47
CA SER A 90 57.06 -30.21 -9.56
C SER A 90 58.47 -30.49 -10.12
N LEU A 91 58.89 -29.76 -11.16
CA LEU A 91 60.24 -29.88 -11.74
C LEU A 91 61.33 -29.42 -10.77
N LEU A 92 61.06 -28.38 -9.97
CA LEU A 92 61.99 -27.95 -8.91
C LEU A 92 62.13 -29.02 -7.83
N PHE A 93 61.02 -29.60 -7.37
CA PHE A 93 61.00 -30.68 -6.36
C PHE A 93 61.66 -31.98 -6.83
N GLU A 94 61.63 -32.25 -8.15
CA GLU A 94 62.36 -33.35 -8.77
C GLU A 94 63.83 -33.04 -9.06
N ASN A 95 64.31 -31.85 -8.67
CA ASN A 95 65.67 -31.36 -8.90
C ASN A 95 66.09 -31.31 -10.39
N VAL A 96 65.15 -30.96 -11.29
CA VAL A 96 65.43 -30.86 -12.73
C VAL A 96 66.24 -29.61 -13.05
N ALA A 97 67.45 -29.77 -13.60
CA ALA A 97 68.38 -28.67 -13.86
C ALA A 97 67.77 -27.53 -14.69
N ALA A 98 67.04 -27.85 -15.77
CA ALA A 98 66.43 -26.85 -16.65
C ALA A 98 65.49 -25.88 -15.91
N ALA A 99 64.77 -26.33 -14.88
CA ALA A 99 63.88 -25.48 -14.09
C ALA A 99 64.67 -24.53 -13.15
N TRP A 100 65.77 -25.01 -12.58
CA TRP A 100 66.65 -24.20 -11.72
C TRP A 100 67.46 -23.16 -12.50
N ASP A 101 67.78 -23.44 -13.77
CA ASP A 101 68.56 -22.55 -14.64
C ASP A 101 67.70 -21.54 -15.43
N LYS A 102 66.42 -21.38 -15.06
CA LYS A 102 65.55 -20.39 -15.68
C LYS A 102 66.12 -18.97 -15.51
N ASP A 103 66.24 -18.25 -16.61
CA ASP A 103 66.76 -16.88 -16.64
C ASP A 103 65.80 -15.88 -15.95
N SER A 104 65.99 -15.69 -14.65
CA SER A 104 65.25 -14.75 -13.80
C SER A 104 66.01 -14.52 -12.49
N PRO A 105 66.06 -13.28 -11.95
CA PRO A 105 66.72 -12.99 -10.68
C PRO A 105 66.23 -13.84 -9.50
N VAL A 106 64.94 -14.17 -9.49
CA VAL A 106 64.31 -14.98 -8.44
C VAL A 106 64.86 -16.40 -8.47
N PHE A 107 64.93 -17.03 -9.64
CA PHE A 107 65.40 -18.41 -9.80
C PHE A 107 66.90 -18.55 -9.48
N GLY A 108 67.72 -17.55 -9.82
CA GLY A 108 69.12 -17.50 -9.39
C GLY A 108 69.26 -17.55 -7.86
N THR A 109 68.51 -16.70 -7.15
CA THR A 109 68.52 -16.67 -5.67
C THR A 109 67.99 -17.97 -5.05
N LEU A 110 66.93 -18.54 -5.64
CA LEU A 110 66.34 -19.80 -5.19
C LEU A 110 67.30 -20.97 -5.34
N ARG A 111 68.00 -21.05 -6.47
CA ARG A 111 68.96 -22.13 -6.75
C ARG A 111 70.05 -22.19 -5.68
N ASP A 112 70.59 -21.03 -5.30
CA ASP A 112 71.69 -20.95 -4.35
C ASP A 112 71.26 -21.28 -2.91
N ARG A 113 70.00 -21.00 -2.55
CA ARG A 113 69.48 -21.22 -1.18
C ARG A 113 68.76 -22.55 -0.97
N GLN A 114 68.01 -23.02 -1.96
CA GLN A 114 67.01 -24.09 -1.77
C GLN A 114 67.39 -25.42 -2.42
N ARG A 115 68.16 -25.42 -3.52
CA ARG A 115 68.40 -26.64 -4.30
C ARG A 115 69.06 -27.75 -3.49
N THR A 116 69.95 -27.40 -2.55
CA THR A 116 70.68 -28.37 -1.73
C THR A 116 69.78 -29.16 -0.78
N TRP A 117 68.75 -28.56 -0.19
CA TRP A 117 67.85 -29.31 0.70
C TRP A 117 66.88 -30.18 -0.09
N ILE A 118 66.40 -29.70 -1.25
CA ILE A 118 65.55 -30.49 -2.14
C ILE A 118 66.25 -31.77 -2.58
N ASP A 119 67.52 -31.67 -2.96
CA ASP A 119 68.34 -32.82 -3.35
C ASP A 119 68.48 -33.83 -2.19
N LYS A 120 68.70 -33.35 -0.96
CA LYS A 120 68.79 -34.19 0.25
C LYS A 120 67.46 -34.82 0.65
N ALA A 121 66.34 -34.09 0.50
CA ALA A 121 65.02 -34.54 0.93
C ALA A 121 64.49 -35.70 0.06
N HIS A 122 64.99 -35.83 -1.17
CA HIS A 122 64.61 -36.86 -2.14
C HIS A 122 63.09 -37.11 -2.17
N LEU A 123 62.34 -36.09 -2.59
CA LEU A 123 60.88 -36.09 -2.55
C LEU A 123 60.28 -36.93 -3.68
N LEU A 124 59.21 -37.68 -3.37
CA LEU A 124 58.39 -38.35 -4.38
C LEU A 124 57.27 -37.43 -4.85
N VAL A 125 57.34 -36.92 -6.08
CA VAL A 125 56.29 -36.07 -6.65
C VAL A 125 55.21 -36.91 -7.33
N VAL A 126 54.00 -36.83 -6.81
CA VAL A 126 52.80 -37.51 -7.29
C VAL A 126 51.88 -36.50 -7.93
N ARG A 127 51.60 -36.66 -9.22
CA ARG A 127 50.73 -35.75 -9.98
C ARG A 127 49.38 -36.41 -10.24
N ILE A 128 48.32 -35.78 -9.77
CA ILE A 128 46.95 -36.27 -9.87
C ILE A 128 46.11 -35.24 -10.60
N HIS A 129 45.60 -35.62 -11.75
CA HIS A 129 44.64 -34.81 -12.51
C HIS A 129 43.26 -35.42 -12.34
N MET A 130 42.41 -34.80 -11.52
CA MET A 130 41.18 -35.41 -11.01
C MET A 130 40.17 -35.78 -12.11
N LEU A 131 40.12 -35.02 -13.21
CA LEU A 131 39.27 -35.34 -14.36
C LEU A 131 39.76 -36.53 -15.19
N SER A 132 40.95 -37.05 -14.93
CA SER A 132 41.49 -38.25 -15.59
C SER A 132 41.38 -39.50 -14.74
N VAL A 133 40.81 -39.39 -13.53
CA VAL A 133 40.51 -40.53 -12.65
C VAL A 133 39.36 -41.34 -13.28
N LYS A 134 39.51 -42.66 -13.35
CA LYS A 134 38.54 -43.54 -14.02
C LYS A 134 37.26 -43.65 -13.18
N GLY A 135 36.10 -43.36 -13.79
CA GLY A 135 34.77 -43.61 -13.21
C GLY A 135 34.21 -42.46 -12.35
N LYS A 136 32.95 -42.08 -12.58
CA LYS A 136 32.27 -40.97 -11.87
C LYS A 136 32.17 -41.19 -10.35
N GLY A 137 32.15 -42.44 -9.89
CA GLY A 137 32.03 -42.81 -8.48
C GLY A 137 33.35 -42.96 -7.72
N THR A 138 34.51 -42.75 -8.34
CA THR A 138 35.81 -42.94 -7.67
C THR A 138 36.05 -41.81 -6.67
N GLY A 139 36.48 -42.14 -5.44
CA GLY A 139 36.81 -41.19 -4.38
C GLY A 139 38.25 -40.68 -4.40
N LEU A 140 38.54 -39.68 -3.58
CA LEU A 140 39.86 -39.04 -3.46
C LEU A 140 40.92 -40.01 -2.97
N ASP A 141 40.56 -40.86 -2.00
CA ASP A 141 41.39 -41.94 -1.48
C ASP A 141 41.99 -42.79 -2.62
N ARG A 142 41.13 -43.30 -3.52
CA ARG A 142 41.53 -44.10 -4.67
C ARG A 142 42.40 -43.33 -5.64
N ALA A 143 42.05 -42.08 -5.93
CA ALA A 143 42.82 -41.23 -6.83
C ALA A 143 44.26 -41.02 -6.32
N VAL A 144 44.42 -40.82 -5.01
CA VAL A 144 45.74 -40.67 -4.38
C VAL A 144 46.55 -41.96 -4.44
N TYR A 145 45.96 -43.11 -4.10
CA TYR A 145 46.68 -44.39 -4.18
C TYR A 145 47.10 -44.76 -5.60
N ASP A 146 46.19 -44.59 -6.59
CA ASP A 146 46.50 -44.87 -7.99
C ASP A 146 47.60 -43.92 -8.51
N GLY A 147 47.54 -42.63 -8.14
CA GLY A 147 48.57 -41.65 -8.47
C GLY A 147 49.92 -42.00 -7.85
N PHE A 148 49.94 -42.36 -6.56
CA PHE A 148 51.15 -42.76 -5.83
C PHE A 148 51.80 -44.00 -6.46
N ASN A 149 51.01 -45.03 -6.75
CA ASN A 149 51.48 -46.24 -7.42
C ASN A 149 51.99 -45.97 -8.84
N GLN A 150 51.37 -45.04 -9.56
CA GLN A 150 51.86 -44.62 -10.87
C GLN A 150 53.23 -43.94 -10.76
N ALA A 151 53.44 -43.08 -9.76
CA ALA A 151 54.71 -42.41 -9.52
C ALA A 151 55.83 -43.39 -9.11
N LEU A 152 55.51 -44.42 -8.33
CA LEU A 152 56.44 -45.50 -7.94
C LEU A 152 56.83 -46.38 -9.12
N ARG A 153 55.85 -46.88 -9.89
CA ARG A 153 56.11 -47.75 -11.06
C ARG A 153 57.02 -47.09 -12.08
N ARG A 154 56.82 -45.79 -12.35
CA ARG A 154 57.68 -45.02 -13.27
C ARG A 154 59.13 -44.91 -12.79
N ARG A 155 59.37 -44.96 -11.48
CA ARG A 155 60.69 -44.97 -10.85
C ARG A 155 61.23 -46.38 -10.63
N GLY A 156 60.56 -47.42 -11.16
CA GLY A 156 60.96 -48.82 -11.00
C GLY A 156 60.84 -49.35 -9.58
N LYS A 157 59.92 -48.81 -8.78
CA LYS A 157 59.70 -49.18 -7.36
C LYS A 157 58.46 -50.06 -7.20
N GLU A 158 58.43 -50.85 -6.14
CA GLU A 158 57.31 -51.75 -5.82
C GLU A 158 56.02 -50.96 -5.48
N PRO A 159 54.86 -51.34 -6.03
CA PRO A 159 53.60 -50.66 -5.75
C PRO A 159 53.13 -50.88 -4.30
N PHE A 160 52.42 -49.90 -3.77
CA PHE A 160 51.73 -49.95 -2.49
C PHE A 160 50.34 -50.61 -2.61
N GLU A 161 50.00 -51.46 -1.65
CA GLU A 161 48.72 -52.19 -1.59
C GLU A 161 48.02 -51.97 -0.24
N PHE A 162 46.72 -51.65 -0.27
CA PHE A 162 45.87 -51.48 0.93
C PHE A 162 44.46 -51.99 0.65
N LEU A 163 44.24 -53.28 0.90
CA LEU A 163 43.08 -54.04 0.41
C LEU A 163 41.90 -53.95 1.38
N HIS A 164 40.67 -53.81 0.86
CA HIS A 164 39.46 -53.94 1.67
C HIS A 164 39.16 -55.42 1.98
N VAL A 165 39.93 -55.97 2.91
CA VAL A 165 39.87 -57.40 3.28
C VAL A 165 38.48 -57.78 3.78
N GLU A 166 37.87 -56.96 4.66
CA GLU A 166 36.57 -57.29 5.24
C GLU A 166 35.45 -57.35 4.19
N GLY A 167 35.44 -56.45 3.21
CA GLY A 167 34.46 -56.48 2.12
C GLY A 167 34.53 -57.77 1.29
N VAL A 168 35.72 -58.33 1.10
CA VAL A 168 35.95 -59.61 0.41
C VAL A 168 35.47 -60.78 1.28
N LEU A 169 35.74 -60.74 2.59
CA LEU A 169 35.28 -61.77 3.52
C LEU A 169 33.75 -61.76 3.67
N ASP A 170 33.13 -60.57 3.70
CA ASP A 170 31.67 -60.43 3.72
C ASP A 170 31.03 -60.86 2.40
N GLU A 171 31.69 -60.67 1.26
CA GLU A 171 31.27 -61.25 -0.02
C GLU A 171 31.23 -62.79 0.08
N ALA A 172 32.30 -63.39 0.61
CA ALA A 172 32.35 -64.83 0.84
C ALA A 172 31.25 -65.33 1.81
N ARG A 173 30.97 -64.59 2.89
CA ARG A 173 29.86 -64.89 3.82
C ARG A 173 28.50 -64.81 3.15
N ARG A 174 28.23 -63.76 2.36
CA ARG A 174 26.97 -63.60 1.62
C ARG A 174 26.77 -64.72 0.61
N GLU A 175 27.82 -65.10 -0.12
CA GLU A 175 27.75 -66.24 -1.03
C GLU A 175 27.53 -67.56 -0.29
N ALA A 176 28.16 -67.74 0.88
CA ALA A 176 27.91 -68.90 1.72
C ALA A 176 26.43 -69.00 2.16
N ASP A 177 25.80 -67.87 2.46
CA ASP A 177 24.38 -67.82 2.82
C ASP A 177 23.46 -68.13 1.62
N LEU A 178 23.86 -67.73 0.41
CA LEU A 178 23.12 -67.98 -0.84
C LEU A 178 23.22 -69.42 -1.33
N TYR A 179 24.39 -70.05 -1.20
CA TYR A 179 24.70 -71.34 -1.83
C TYR A 179 24.89 -72.49 -0.82
N GLY A 180 24.91 -72.21 0.49
CA GLY A 180 25.00 -73.21 1.54
C GLY A 180 26.25 -74.10 1.47
N ASP A 181 26.09 -75.39 1.75
CA ASP A 181 27.21 -76.36 1.82
C ASP A 181 27.97 -76.52 0.49
N ALA A 182 27.33 -76.24 -0.64
CA ALA A 182 27.97 -76.32 -1.96
C ALA A 182 29.09 -75.28 -2.13
N PHE A 183 28.95 -74.10 -1.53
CA PHE A 183 29.97 -73.05 -1.54
C PHE A 183 31.23 -73.47 -0.78
N TRP A 184 31.05 -73.98 0.45
CA TRP A 184 32.16 -74.43 1.29
C TRP A 184 32.91 -75.61 0.68
N LYS A 185 32.19 -76.55 0.05
CA LYS A 185 32.82 -77.64 -0.71
C LYS A 185 33.66 -77.11 -1.87
N GLY A 186 33.17 -76.10 -2.60
CA GLY A 186 33.92 -75.46 -3.67
C GLY A 186 35.22 -74.78 -3.20
N LEU A 187 35.19 -74.11 -2.05
CA LEU A 187 36.39 -73.51 -1.45
C LEU A 187 37.39 -74.56 -0.93
N ALA A 188 36.90 -75.67 -0.40
CA ALA A 188 37.73 -76.79 0.07
C ALA A 188 38.42 -77.52 -1.10
N ASP A 189 37.69 -77.80 -2.17
CA ASP A 189 38.23 -78.42 -3.40
C ASP A 189 39.29 -77.53 -4.05
N ALA A 190 39.10 -76.20 -3.99
CA ALA A 190 40.06 -75.21 -4.46
C ALA A 190 41.22 -74.91 -3.49
N ARG A 191 41.27 -75.58 -2.32
CA ARG A 191 42.27 -75.38 -1.26
C ARG A 191 42.38 -73.93 -0.75
N VAL A 192 41.27 -73.19 -0.78
CA VAL A 192 41.20 -71.83 -0.21
C VAL A 192 41.02 -71.93 1.30
N VAL A 193 40.02 -72.72 1.74
CA VAL A 193 39.73 -73.05 3.14
C VAL A 193 39.02 -74.41 3.20
N GLY A 194 39.36 -75.29 4.15
CA GLY A 194 38.81 -76.64 4.24
C GLY A 194 37.41 -76.77 4.87
N SER A 195 36.94 -75.77 5.61
CA SER A 195 35.59 -75.77 6.19
C SER A 195 35.10 -74.36 6.57
N ARG A 196 33.81 -74.22 6.87
CA ARG A 196 33.24 -72.97 7.42
C ARG A 196 33.93 -72.52 8.71
N ALA A 197 34.25 -73.46 9.61
CA ALA A 197 34.91 -73.14 10.88
C ALA A 197 36.33 -72.58 10.63
N GLU A 198 37.08 -73.20 9.73
CA GLU A 198 38.42 -72.72 9.36
C GLU A 198 38.39 -71.35 8.67
N PHE A 199 37.31 -71.03 7.94
CA PHE A 199 37.12 -69.72 7.33
C PHE A 199 36.90 -68.64 8.39
N GLU A 200 36.01 -68.88 9.36
CA GLU A 200 35.75 -67.92 10.43
C GLU A 200 36.94 -67.75 11.39
N ASP A 201 37.69 -68.83 11.65
CA ASP A 201 38.95 -68.77 12.40
C ASP A 201 39.98 -67.89 11.68
N ALA A 202 40.17 -68.09 10.38
CA ALA A 202 41.09 -67.27 9.58
C ALA A 202 40.58 -65.83 9.39
N ALA A 203 39.27 -65.63 9.29
CA ALA A 203 38.63 -64.32 9.18
C ALA A 203 38.66 -63.52 10.50
N SER A 204 38.86 -64.17 11.65
CA SER A 204 39.01 -63.52 12.96
C SER A 204 40.48 -63.41 13.42
N ALA A 205 41.42 -63.92 12.63
CA ALA A 205 42.83 -63.97 12.98
C ALA A 205 43.61 -62.68 12.63
N SER A 206 44.95 -62.77 12.66
CA SER A 206 45.84 -61.62 12.40
C SER A 206 45.61 -61.02 11.00
N LEU A 207 45.90 -59.73 10.82
CA LEU A 207 45.69 -59.04 9.54
C LEU A 207 46.37 -59.75 8.36
N ARG A 208 47.58 -60.29 8.56
CA ARG A 208 48.28 -61.06 7.52
C ARG A 208 47.52 -62.31 7.11
N GLN A 209 46.90 -63.01 8.05
CA GLN A 209 46.10 -64.22 7.75
C GLN A 209 44.82 -63.85 7.00
N ARG A 210 44.16 -62.76 7.42
CA ARG A 210 42.97 -62.23 6.74
C ARG A 210 43.27 -61.76 5.31
N GLU A 211 44.38 -61.03 5.09
CA GLU A 211 44.85 -60.64 3.76
C GLU A 211 45.20 -61.86 2.90
N THR A 212 45.86 -62.87 3.47
CA THR A 212 46.19 -64.12 2.77
C THR A 212 44.91 -64.83 2.31
N LEU A 213 43.92 -64.93 3.20
CA LEU A 213 42.61 -65.52 2.91
C LEU A 213 41.87 -64.75 1.81
N ALA A 214 41.81 -63.42 1.89
CA ALA A 214 41.16 -62.59 0.88
C ALA A 214 41.84 -62.74 -0.50
N ARG A 215 43.18 -62.77 -0.56
CA ARG A 215 43.92 -63.02 -1.81
C ARG A 215 43.62 -64.40 -2.39
N ALA A 216 43.60 -65.44 -1.54
CA ALA A 216 43.27 -66.80 -1.96
C ALA A 216 41.82 -66.90 -2.50
N TYR A 217 40.86 -66.25 -1.83
CA TYR A 217 39.47 -66.19 -2.27
C TYR A 217 39.29 -65.43 -3.59
N LEU A 218 39.91 -64.26 -3.75
CA LEU A 218 39.88 -63.51 -5.01
C LEU A 218 40.52 -64.29 -6.16
N SER A 219 41.66 -64.94 -5.91
CA SER A 219 42.32 -65.79 -6.89
C SER A 219 41.44 -66.96 -7.33
N HIS A 220 40.72 -67.60 -6.40
CA HIS A 220 39.74 -68.64 -6.71
C HIS A 220 38.60 -68.13 -7.60
N LYS A 221 38.17 -66.88 -7.42
CA LYS A 221 37.19 -66.20 -8.28
C LYS A 221 37.76 -65.72 -9.63
N GLY A 222 39.04 -65.97 -9.91
CA GLY A 222 39.73 -65.46 -11.10
C GLY A 222 39.87 -63.94 -11.13
N ARG A 223 39.80 -63.29 -9.95
CA ARG A 223 39.85 -61.84 -9.79
C ARG A 223 41.23 -61.40 -9.33
N ASP A 224 41.70 -60.27 -9.86
CA ASP A 224 42.93 -59.64 -9.38
C ASP A 224 42.74 -59.06 -7.97
N VAL A 225 43.83 -58.98 -7.21
CA VAL A 225 43.87 -58.42 -5.86
C VAL A 225 43.40 -56.96 -5.86
N ALA A 226 43.64 -56.21 -6.94
CA ALA A 226 43.11 -54.85 -7.11
C ALA A 226 41.57 -54.76 -7.10
N SER A 227 40.86 -55.87 -7.35
CA SER A 227 39.40 -55.94 -7.30
C SER A 227 38.83 -56.04 -5.88
N ALA A 228 39.68 -56.20 -4.86
CA ALA A 228 39.29 -56.14 -3.46
C ALA A 228 38.71 -54.77 -3.08
N GLY A 229 39.05 -53.72 -3.84
CA GLY A 229 38.84 -52.34 -3.41
C GLY A 229 39.89 -51.90 -2.39
N ILE A 230 39.79 -50.65 -1.96
CA ILE A 230 40.67 -50.09 -0.93
C ILE A 230 39.96 -50.16 0.40
N ASP A 231 40.69 -50.54 1.45
CA ASP A 231 40.16 -50.48 2.81
C ASP A 231 39.65 -49.06 3.13
N PRO A 232 38.42 -48.94 3.65
CA PRO A 232 37.78 -47.64 3.86
C PRO A 232 38.46 -46.78 4.94
N ASN A 233 39.43 -47.32 5.70
CA ASN A 233 40.17 -46.56 6.70
C ASN A 233 41.25 -45.68 6.08
N TRP A 234 40.83 -44.52 5.59
CA TRP A 234 41.70 -43.55 4.92
C TRP A 234 42.91 -43.08 5.76
N SER A 235 42.71 -42.85 7.06
CA SER A 235 43.78 -42.39 7.96
C SER A 235 44.90 -43.43 8.13
N GLU A 236 44.54 -44.70 8.31
CA GLU A 236 45.51 -45.81 8.41
C GLU A 236 46.23 -46.03 7.07
N GLY A 237 45.50 -45.97 5.97
CA GLY A 237 46.09 -46.17 4.65
C GLY A 237 47.11 -45.09 4.28
N LEU A 238 46.91 -43.82 4.68
CA LEU A 238 47.93 -42.76 4.55
C LEU A 238 49.17 -43.00 5.42
N HIS A 239 49.00 -43.50 6.64
CA HIS A 239 50.12 -43.87 7.51
C HIS A 239 50.97 -44.98 6.87
N ARG A 240 50.34 -46.00 6.30
CA ARG A 240 51.04 -47.07 5.59
C ARG A 240 51.68 -46.61 4.29
N LEU A 241 51.02 -45.73 3.54
CA LEU A 241 51.54 -45.15 2.30
C LEU A 241 52.84 -44.38 2.56
N THR A 242 52.87 -43.53 3.58
CA THR A 242 54.09 -42.77 3.94
C THR A 242 55.20 -43.69 4.44
N LYS A 243 54.88 -44.72 5.22
CA LYS A 243 55.86 -45.75 5.60
C LYS A 243 56.44 -46.46 4.38
N HIS A 244 55.60 -46.84 3.42
CA HIS A 244 56.06 -47.46 2.17
C HIS A 244 56.96 -46.52 1.36
N ALA A 245 56.62 -45.22 1.27
CA ALA A 245 57.48 -44.24 0.60
C ALA A 245 58.89 -44.17 1.24
N LYS A 246 58.96 -44.20 2.57
CA LYS A 246 60.22 -44.24 3.32
C LYS A 246 61.03 -45.50 3.02
N ASP A 247 60.38 -46.67 3.04
CA ASP A 247 61.01 -47.96 2.76
C ASP A 247 61.55 -48.02 1.31
N GLN A 248 60.94 -47.28 0.39
CA GLN A 248 61.40 -47.13 -1.00
C GLN A 248 62.53 -46.09 -1.19
N GLY A 249 62.91 -45.37 -0.13
CA GLY A 249 64.03 -44.43 -0.09
C GLY A 249 63.68 -42.95 -0.25
N PHE A 250 62.40 -42.57 -0.18
CA PHE A 250 61.98 -41.17 -0.27
C PHE A 250 61.89 -40.52 1.11
N GLY A 251 62.32 -39.25 1.23
CA GLY A 251 62.25 -38.50 2.49
C GLY A 251 60.93 -37.78 2.71
N GLY A 252 60.07 -37.67 1.69
CA GLY A 252 58.75 -37.02 1.73
C GLY A 252 57.95 -37.27 0.46
N VAL A 253 56.65 -37.04 0.51
CA VAL A 253 55.73 -37.22 -0.64
C VAL A 253 55.09 -35.88 -0.98
N VAL A 254 55.13 -35.47 -2.25
CA VAL A 254 54.49 -34.25 -2.74
C VAL A 254 53.28 -34.63 -3.58
N LEU A 255 52.07 -34.32 -3.12
CA LEU A 255 50.84 -34.52 -3.87
C LEU A 255 50.48 -33.23 -4.63
N MET A 256 50.42 -33.31 -5.95
CA MET A 256 50.01 -32.22 -6.84
C MET A 256 48.64 -32.56 -7.43
N ILE A 257 47.59 -31.93 -6.90
CA ILE A 257 46.19 -32.20 -7.26
C ILE A 257 45.65 -31.07 -8.14
N ASP A 258 45.36 -31.37 -9.40
CA ASP A 258 44.76 -30.43 -10.36
C ASP A 258 43.30 -30.81 -10.69
N GLU A 259 42.50 -29.80 -11.03
CA GLU A 259 41.08 -29.92 -11.38
C GLU A 259 40.17 -30.54 -10.30
N LEU A 260 40.54 -30.44 -9.02
CA LEU A 260 39.76 -30.98 -7.89
C LEU A 260 38.33 -30.41 -7.86
N LEU A 261 38.18 -29.10 -8.01
CA LEU A 261 36.87 -28.43 -7.96
C LEU A 261 35.91 -28.90 -9.05
N LEU A 262 36.40 -29.08 -10.28
CA LEU A 262 35.57 -29.54 -11.39
C LEU A 262 35.13 -30.98 -11.16
N TRP A 263 36.03 -31.83 -10.67
CA TRP A 263 35.70 -33.19 -10.29
C TRP A 263 34.68 -33.24 -9.13
N LEU A 264 34.84 -32.41 -8.11
CA LEU A 264 33.86 -32.26 -7.02
C LEU A 264 32.50 -31.78 -7.53
N SER A 265 32.46 -30.97 -8.59
CA SER A 265 31.20 -30.46 -9.17
C SER A 265 30.31 -31.50 -9.84
N GLU A 266 30.83 -32.72 -10.03
CA GLU A 266 30.12 -33.88 -10.57
C GLU A 266 29.57 -34.82 -9.49
N LYS A 267 29.86 -34.56 -8.20
CA LYS A 267 29.50 -35.40 -7.05
C LYS A 267 28.16 -35.02 -6.42
N SER A 268 27.53 -35.97 -5.71
CA SER A 268 26.37 -35.67 -4.86
C SER A 268 26.77 -34.81 -3.64
N LYS A 269 25.79 -34.26 -2.92
CA LYS A 269 26.01 -33.47 -1.70
C LYS A 269 26.74 -34.28 -0.62
N GLU A 270 26.36 -35.54 -0.43
CA GLU A 270 26.93 -36.45 0.57
C GLU A 270 28.35 -36.89 0.19
N GLU A 271 28.55 -37.19 -1.09
CA GLU A 271 29.87 -37.52 -1.65
C GLU A 271 30.82 -36.34 -1.48
N PHE A 272 30.40 -35.13 -1.88
CA PHE A 272 31.19 -33.92 -1.75
C PHE A 272 31.70 -33.68 -0.33
N ALA A 273 30.82 -33.79 0.68
CA ALA A 273 31.20 -33.60 2.08
C ALA A 273 32.24 -34.64 2.53
N ARG A 274 32.12 -35.89 2.08
CA ARG A 274 33.10 -36.95 2.34
C ARG A 274 34.46 -36.63 1.72
N GLU A 275 34.49 -36.26 0.44
CA GLU A 275 35.73 -35.95 -0.27
C GLU A 275 36.47 -34.74 0.32
N ILE A 276 35.75 -33.74 0.84
CA ILE A 276 36.37 -32.60 1.54
C ILE A 276 36.98 -33.04 2.88
N ASN A 277 36.31 -33.93 3.62
CA ASN A 277 36.88 -34.49 4.84
C ASN A 277 38.15 -35.30 4.54
N ASP A 278 38.14 -36.11 3.48
CA ASP A 278 39.31 -36.90 3.06
C ASP A 278 40.48 -36.01 2.63
N LEU A 279 40.19 -34.86 1.98
CA LEU A 279 41.19 -33.85 1.66
C LEU A 279 41.82 -33.25 2.93
N ALA A 280 41.02 -32.97 3.96
CA ALA A 280 41.51 -32.42 5.21
C ALA A 280 42.41 -33.42 5.96
N VAL A 281 42.06 -34.71 5.92
CA VAL A 281 42.84 -35.80 6.54
C VAL A 281 44.26 -35.92 5.96
N LEU A 282 44.48 -35.47 4.72
CA LEU A 282 45.82 -35.46 4.14
C LEU A 282 46.80 -34.58 4.91
N VAL A 283 46.33 -33.46 5.49
CA VAL A 283 47.18 -32.46 6.17
C VAL A 283 46.96 -32.39 7.68
N ASP A 284 45.86 -32.96 8.19
CA ASP A 284 45.59 -33.04 9.62
C ASP A 284 45.05 -34.41 10.01
N HIS A 285 45.79 -35.07 10.90
CA HIS A 285 45.50 -36.42 11.34
C HIS A 285 45.57 -36.54 12.86
N ASN A 286 44.81 -37.48 13.41
CA ASN A 286 44.81 -37.76 14.85
C ASN A 286 45.81 -38.86 15.27
N THR A 287 46.60 -39.40 14.33
CA THR A 287 47.42 -40.62 14.52
C THR A 287 48.87 -40.37 14.94
N GLY A 288 49.29 -39.12 15.20
CA GLY A 288 50.69 -38.77 15.48
C GLY A 288 51.53 -38.62 14.20
N GLN A 289 52.84 -38.37 14.29
CA GLN A 289 53.69 -38.09 13.11
C GLN A 289 53.75 -39.27 12.11
N ARG A 290 53.56 -38.99 10.82
CA ARG A 290 53.76 -39.97 9.73
C ARG A 290 55.25 -40.31 9.57
N ALA A 291 55.53 -41.42 8.87
CA ALA A 291 56.90 -41.91 8.70
C ALA A 291 57.78 -40.95 7.87
N VAL A 292 57.15 -40.23 6.94
CA VAL A 292 57.67 -39.11 6.14
C VAL A 292 56.55 -38.08 5.95
N PRO A 293 56.87 -36.78 5.84
CA PRO A 293 55.87 -35.72 5.62
C PRO A 293 55.24 -35.78 4.23
N LEU A 294 54.00 -35.30 4.16
CA LEU A 294 53.17 -35.15 2.97
C LEU A 294 52.99 -33.64 2.67
N PHE A 295 53.35 -33.25 1.45
CA PHE A 295 53.20 -31.88 0.95
C PHE A 295 52.10 -31.85 -0.11
N VAL A 296 50.97 -31.21 0.19
CA VAL A 296 49.76 -31.26 -0.62
C VAL A 296 49.51 -29.91 -1.27
N PHE A 297 49.58 -29.87 -2.60
CA PHE A 297 49.27 -28.70 -3.42
C PHE A 297 47.99 -28.94 -4.21
N VAL A 298 47.01 -28.06 -4.04
CA VAL A 298 45.71 -28.19 -4.69
C VAL A 298 45.41 -26.94 -5.53
N ALA A 299 45.23 -27.12 -6.83
CA ALA A 299 44.76 -26.03 -7.69
C ALA A 299 43.27 -25.74 -7.46
N ARG A 300 42.92 -24.48 -7.21
CA ARG A 300 41.52 -24.03 -7.12
C ARG A 300 41.28 -22.74 -7.91
N GLN A 301 40.09 -22.60 -8.47
CA GLN A 301 39.70 -21.50 -9.37
C GLN A 301 38.78 -20.47 -8.71
N ARG A 302 37.88 -20.95 -7.85
CA ARG A 302 36.98 -20.15 -7.01
C ARG A 302 37.05 -20.67 -5.60
N ASN A 303 36.40 -20.00 -4.66
CA ASN A 303 36.20 -20.62 -3.35
C ASN A 303 35.33 -21.86 -3.53
N ILE A 304 35.64 -22.91 -2.78
CA ILE A 304 34.89 -24.18 -2.79
C ILE A 304 33.39 -23.94 -2.56
N LYS A 305 33.04 -22.87 -1.84
CA LYS A 305 31.67 -22.42 -1.52
C LYS A 305 30.86 -21.94 -2.73
N ASP A 306 31.50 -21.34 -3.73
CA ASP A 306 30.81 -20.65 -4.83
C ASP A 306 30.20 -21.62 -5.87
N PHE A 307 30.49 -22.92 -5.74
CA PHE A 307 30.08 -23.95 -6.70
C PHE A 307 28.74 -24.62 -6.37
N PHE A 308 28.22 -24.44 -5.16
CA PHE A 308 26.98 -25.07 -4.68
C PHE A 308 26.16 -24.11 -3.80
N PRO A 309 25.49 -23.12 -4.40
CA PRO A 309 24.62 -22.19 -3.67
C PRO A 309 23.41 -22.86 -3.02
N ASP A 310 23.03 -24.08 -3.43
CA ASP A 310 21.91 -24.82 -2.82
C ASP A 310 22.28 -25.45 -1.45
N LEU A 311 23.54 -25.34 -1.02
CA LEU A 311 23.98 -25.71 0.33
C LEU A 311 23.74 -24.58 1.37
N VAL A 312 23.12 -23.47 0.95
CA VAL A 312 22.98 -22.23 1.73
C VAL A 312 21.95 -22.30 2.86
N ASP A 313 21.07 -23.32 2.90
CA ASP A 313 20.09 -23.47 3.97
C ASP A 313 20.63 -24.04 5.30
N GLU A 314 21.91 -24.41 5.37
CA GLU A 314 22.54 -24.87 6.63
C GLU A 314 23.85 -24.12 6.91
N SER A 315 23.76 -23.08 7.73
CA SER A 315 24.91 -22.29 8.24
C SER A 315 26.01 -23.16 8.87
N ARG A 316 25.64 -24.35 9.38
CA ARG A 316 26.55 -25.34 9.97
C ARG A 316 27.51 -25.99 8.97
N ILE A 317 27.10 -26.24 7.73
CA ILE A 317 27.98 -26.84 6.71
C ILE A 317 29.07 -25.83 6.31
N HIS A 318 28.72 -24.55 6.25
CA HIS A 318 29.66 -23.47 5.91
C HIS A 318 30.75 -23.30 6.98
N GLU A 319 30.38 -23.27 8.26
CA GLU A 319 31.35 -23.24 9.36
C GLU A 319 32.22 -24.50 9.40
N HIS A 320 31.63 -25.67 9.15
CA HIS A 320 32.34 -26.95 9.10
C HIS A 320 33.39 -26.98 7.97
N LEU A 321 33.01 -26.53 6.76
CA LEU A 321 33.90 -26.44 5.60
C LEU A 321 35.03 -25.42 5.83
N GLU A 322 34.73 -24.24 6.39
CA GLU A 322 35.78 -23.25 6.70
C GLU A 322 36.77 -23.76 7.74
N HIS A 323 36.28 -24.43 8.79
CA HIS A 323 37.11 -24.96 9.86
C HIS A 323 38.15 -25.95 9.31
N HIS A 324 37.75 -26.84 8.40
CA HIS A 324 38.66 -27.83 7.83
C HIS A 324 39.64 -27.26 6.82
N LEU A 325 39.25 -26.22 6.07
CA LEU A 325 40.05 -25.62 5.01
C LEU A 325 41.10 -24.61 5.51
N LYS A 326 40.99 -24.10 6.75
CA LYS A 326 42.00 -23.20 7.38
C LYS A 326 43.39 -23.83 7.53
N ARG A 327 43.51 -25.15 7.33
CA ARG A 327 44.75 -25.92 7.44
C ARG A 327 45.60 -25.91 6.18
N PHE A 328 45.08 -25.35 5.10
CA PHE A 328 45.83 -25.12 3.87
C PHE A 328 46.14 -23.63 3.76
N ASP A 329 47.42 -23.30 3.62
CA ASP A 329 47.82 -21.95 3.24
C ASP A 329 47.33 -21.63 1.84
N GLU A 330 47.18 -20.34 1.52
CA GLU A 330 46.70 -19.92 0.21
C GLU A 330 47.76 -19.09 -0.52
N THR A 331 48.20 -19.57 -1.68
CA THR A 331 48.94 -18.75 -2.65
C THR A 331 47.98 -18.28 -3.73
N ARG A 332 47.75 -16.97 -3.78
CA ARG A 332 46.92 -16.33 -4.81
C ARG A 332 47.79 -15.88 -5.98
N LEU A 333 47.64 -16.55 -7.11
CA LEU A 333 48.07 -16.04 -8.40
C LEU A 333 47.01 -15.01 -8.84
N GLN A 334 47.33 -13.72 -8.67
CA GLN A 334 46.39 -12.64 -8.91
C GLN A 334 45.93 -12.58 -10.38
N ASP A 335 44.74 -12.03 -10.62
CA ASP A 335 44.21 -11.80 -11.97
C ASP A 335 45.05 -10.78 -12.77
N MET A 336 45.75 -9.88 -12.08
CA MET A 336 46.64 -8.85 -12.64
C MET A 336 47.88 -9.41 -13.37
N GLU A 337 48.05 -10.73 -13.37
CA GLU A 337 49.16 -11.42 -14.02
C GLU A 337 48.99 -11.54 -15.53
N LEU A 338 47.75 -11.47 -16.06
CA LEU A 338 47.54 -11.52 -17.51
C LEU A 338 48.31 -10.39 -18.20
N ARG A 339 48.38 -9.18 -17.62
CA ARG A 339 49.21 -8.06 -18.10
C ARG A 339 50.65 -8.49 -18.40
N HIS A 340 51.31 -9.10 -17.43
CA HIS A 340 52.72 -9.50 -17.54
C HIS A 340 52.89 -10.68 -18.51
N VAL A 341 51.93 -11.60 -18.53
CA VAL A 341 51.90 -12.72 -19.47
C VAL A 341 51.70 -12.22 -20.91
N VAL A 342 50.81 -11.25 -21.15
CA VAL A 342 50.61 -10.63 -22.46
C VAL A 342 51.91 -9.98 -22.93
N LYS A 343 52.54 -9.15 -22.07
CA LYS A 343 53.83 -8.49 -22.37
C LYS A 343 54.95 -9.49 -22.69
N GLY A 344 55.12 -10.52 -21.85
CA GLY A 344 56.24 -11.45 -21.96
C GLY A 344 56.06 -12.54 -23.02
N ARG A 345 54.82 -12.89 -23.37
CA ARG A 345 54.51 -14.04 -24.23
C ARG A 345 53.83 -13.67 -25.54
N VAL A 346 52.83 -12.79 -25.52
CA VAL A 346 52.03 -12.44 -26.70
C VAL A 346 52.68 -11.30 -27.49
N LEU A 347 53.13 -10.26 -26.79
CA LEU A 347 53.63 -9.01 -27.37
C LEU A 347 55.16 -8.96 -27.42
N LYS A 348 55.79 -10.03 -27.95
CA LYS A 348 57.25 -10.06 -28.12
C LYS A 348 57.64 -9.09 -29.24
N PRO A 349 58.42 -8.03 -28.96
CA PRO A 349 58.67 -6.98 -29.95
C PRO A 349 59.64 -7.46 -31.03
N ARG A 350 59.30 -7.19 -32.30
CA ARG A 350 60.20 -7.29 -33.45
C ARG A 350 60.79 -5.93 -33.83
N ALA A 351 60.01 -4.85 -33.64
CA ALA A 351 60.38 -3.47 -33.94
C ALA A 351 60.26 -2.56 -32.69
N GLU A 352 61.12 -2.78 -31.70
CA GLU A 352 61.03 -2.20 -30.35
C GLU A 352 60.92 -0.66 -30.33
N ASP A 353 61.75 0.04 -31.11
CA ASP A 353 61.73 1.52 -31.17
C ASP A 353 60.44 2.10 -31.78
N ALA A 354 59.84 1.40 -32.75
CA ALA A 354 58.59 1.83 -33.38
C ALA A 354 57.41 1.65 -32.41
N ILE A 355 57.37 0.51 -31.72
CA ILE A 355 56.38 0.20 -30.67
C ILE A 355 56.47 1.20 -29.51
N ARG A 356 57.70 1.50 -29.04
CA ARG A 356 57.91 2.46 -27.95
C ARG A 356 57.34 3.83 -28.30
N ARG A 357 57.66 4.38 -29.48
CA ARG A 357 57.14 5.69 -29.90
C ARG A 357 55.61 5.71 -30.07
N ALA A 358 55.03 4.66 -30.62
CA ALA A 358 53.59 4.56 -30.82
C ALA A 358 52.85 4.49 -29.47
N SER A 359 53.30 3.62 -28.57
CA SER A 359 52.72 3.45 -27.23
C SER A 359 52.91 4.68 -26.33
N GLU A 360 54.05 5.39 -26.43
CA GLU A 360 54.28 6.66 -25.71
C GLU A 360 53.33 7.77 -26.15
N ARG A 361 53.09 7.90 -27.46
CA ARG A 361 52.14 8.89 -27.99
C ARG A 361 50.72 8.63 -27.51
N LEU A 362 50.28 7.37 -27.58
CA LEU A 362 48.97 6.96 -27.09
C LEU A 362 48.84 7.15 -25.57
N ALA A 363 49.87 6.77 -24.82
CA ALA A 363 49.92 7.02 -23.38
C ALA A 363 49.71 8.49 -23.03
N GLN A 364 50.37 9.42 -23.73
CA GLN A 364 50.21 10.86 -23.52
C GLN A 364 48.80 11.36 -23.89
N GLN A 365 48.21 10.85 -24.99
CA GLN A 365 46.86 11.23 -25.42
C GLN A 365 45.79 10.79 -24.42
N HIS A 366 45.96 9.64 -23.78
CA HIS A 366 44.96 9.03 -22.89
C HIS A 366 45.22 9.24 -21.39
N GLU A 367 46.31 9.91 -21.00
CA GLU A 367 46.75 10.07 -19.59
C GLU A 367 45.66 10.62 -18.66
N LYS A 368 44.87 11.61 -19.12
CA LYS A 368 43.81 12.24 -18.33
C LYS A 368 42.52 11.43 -18.25
N VAL A 369 42.29 10.52 -19.19
CA VAL A 369 41.04 9.76 -19.34
C VAL A 369 41.17 8.38 -18.70
N LEU A 370 42.37 7.80 -18.72
CA LEU A 370 42.66 6.44 -18.23
C LEU A 370 42.14 6.17 -16.80
N PRO A 371 42.35 7.05 -15.79
CA PRO A 371 41.90 6.79 -14.42
C PRO A 371 40.37 6.76 -14.27
N GLY A 372 39.64 7.41 -15.19
CA GLY A 372 38.17 7.41 -15.21
C GLY A 372 37.55 6.19 -15.89
N ILE A 373 38.30 5.51 -16.76
CA ILE A 373 37.82 4.34 -17.51
C ILE A 373 37.99 3.04 -16.71
N LEU A 374 39.11 2.89 -15.98
CA LEU A 374 39.41 1.73 -15.13
C LEU A 374 40.02 2.17 -13.80
N ALA A 375 39.53 1.59 -12.70
CA ALA A 375 40.10 1.84 -11.38
C ALA A 375 41.50 1.21 -11.27
N GLY A 376 42.53 2.04 -11.16
CA GLY A 376 43.91 1.58 -10.94
C GLY A 376 44.74 1.31 -12.21
N ALA A 377 44.24 1.65 -13.41
CA ALA A 377 45.06 1.58 -14.62
C ALA A 377 46.07 2.73 -14.68
N ASP A 378 47.36 2.40 -14.79
CA ASP A 378 48.45 3.37 -14.96
C ASP A 378 48.93 3.42 -16.42
N VAL A 379 49.69 4.47 -16.75
CA VAL A 379 50.32 4.63 -18.07
C VAL A 379 51.23 3.44 -18.40
N ALA A 380 51.86 2.82 -17.39
CA ALA A 380 52.67 1.63 -17.58
C ALA A 380 51.82 0.42 -18.03
N TYR A 381 50.59 0.27 -17.54
CA TYR A 381 49.68 -0.80 -17.97
C TYR A 381 49.38 -0.67 -19.46
N LEU A 382 48.99 0.52 -19.90
CA LEU A 382 48.72 0.79 -21.31
C LEU A 382 49.92 0.43 -22.19
N ARG A 383 51.14 0.77 -21.76
CA ARG A 383 52.37 0.43 -22.50
C ARG A 383 52.63 -1.08 -22.55
N ASP A 384 52.39 -1.78 -21.45
CA ASP A 384 52.67 -3.21 -21.34
C ASP A 384 51.75 -4.10 -22.20
N VAL A 385 50.54 -3.63 -22.51
CA VAL A 385 49.55 -4.41 -23.27
C VAL A 385 49.19 -3.82 -24.64
N TYR A 386 49.86 -2.76 -25.08
CA TYR A 386 49.66 -2.19 -26.41
C TYR A 386 49.88 -3.25 -27.52
N PRO A 387 48.93 -3.51 -28.43
CA PRO A 387 47.85 -2.62 -28.90
C PRO A 387 46.46 -2.86 -28.29
N PHE A 388 46.34 -3.69 -27.26
CA PHE A 388 45.07 -3.92 -26.58
C PHE A 388 44.72 -2.76 -25.66
N HIS A 389 43.44 -2.39 -25.60
CA HIS A 389 42.96 -1.49 -24.57
C HIS A 389 43.03 -2.22 -23.19
N PRO A 390 43.52 -1.59 -22.09
CA PRO A 390 43.61 -2.26 -20.79
C PRO A 390 42.28 -2.86 -20.30
N ALA A 391 41.15 -2.22 -20.61
CA ALA A 391 39.82 -2.71 -20.24
C ALA A 391 39.47 -4.01 -20.97
N LEU A 392 39.99 -4.23 -22.18
CA LEU A 392 39.81 -5.48 -22.91
C LEU A 392 40.55 -6.61 -22.20
N ILE A 393 41.77 -6.37 -21.70
CA ILE A 393 42.53 -7.35 -20.93
C ILE A 393 41.76 -7.74 -19.66
N GLU A 394 41.26 -6.76 -18.91
CA GLU A 394 40.44 -7.01 -17.71
C GLU A 394 39.14 -7.75 -18.03
N THR A 395 38.50 -7.43 -19.15
CA THR A 395 37.27 -8.11 -19.62
C THR A 395 37.55 -9.57 -19.95
N LEU A 396 38.67 -9.86 -20.62
CA LEU A 396 39.04 -11.22 -20.97
C LEU A 396 39.33 -12.09 -19.75
N ILE A 397 39.85 -11.52 -18.65
CA ILE A 397 40.00 -12.24 -17.38
C ILE A 397 38.65 -12.76 -16.91
N ASP A 398 37.64 -11.89 -16.82
CA ASP A 398 36.31 -12.27 -16.34
C ASP A 398 35.60 -13.24 -17.30
N VAL A 399 35.67 -12.97 -18.61
CA VAL A 399 34.97 -13.78 -19.61
C VAL A 399 35.57 -15.17 -19.74
N THR A 400 36.91 -15.29 -19.76
CA THR A 400 37.57 -16.59 -19.94
C THR A 400 37.40 -17.52 -18.73
N MET A 401 36.99 -17.00 -17.57
CA MET A 401 36.51 -17.83 -16.45
C MET A 401 35.20 -18.58 -16.76
N LEU A 402 34.37 -18.08 -17.68
CA LEU A 402 33.05 -18.62 -18.01
C LEU A 402 33.08 -19.57 -19.24
N MET A 403 34.19 -19.56 -19.99
CA MET A 403 34.35 -20.32 -21.24
C MET A 403 34.83 -21.76 -21.01
N GLN A 404 34.74 -22.60 -22.04
CA GLN A 404 35.29 -23.97 -21.97
C GLN A 404 36.83 -23.98 -21.86
N ARG A 405 37.35 -25.07 -21.26
CA ARG A 405 38.75 -25.26 -20.86
C ARG A 405 39.78 -24.99 -21.98
N GLU A 406 39.42 -25.19 -23.25
CA GLU A 406 40.32 -25.06 -24.40
C GLU A 406 40.44 -23.61 -24.95
N ARG A 407 39.69 -22.66 -24.37
CA ARG A 407 39.61 -21.27 -24.86
C ARG A 407 40.19 -20.28 -23.85
N SER A 408 41.52 -20.23 -23.80
CA SER A 408 42.27 -19.31 -22.93
C SER A 408 42.26 -17.86 -23.44
N ALA A 409 42.43 -16.90 -22.53
CA ALA A 409 42.62 -15.48 -22.88
C ALA A 409 43.75 -15.29 -23.91
N LEU A 410 44.85 -16.05 -23.80
CA LEU A 410 45.97 -15.98 -24.74
C LEU A 410 45.56 -16.34 -26.16
N ARG A 411 44.75 -17.39 -26.33
CA ARG A 411 44.23 -17.78 -27.63
C ARG A 411 43.40 -16.66 -28.24
N VAL A 412 42.47 -16.08 -27.47
CA VAL A 412 41.62 -14.97 -27.92
C VAL A 412 42.47 -13.76 -28.33
N LEU A 413 43.53 -13.44 -27.57
CA LEU A 413 44.44 -12.34 -27.91
C LEU A 413 45.19 -12.57 -29.23
N TYR A 414 45.67 -13.79 -29.49
CA TYR A 414 46.27 -14.12 -30.79
C TYR A 414 45.24 -14.09 -31.92
N GLU A 415 44.05 -14.64 -31.72
CA GLU A 415 42.96 -14.59 -32.71
C GLU A 415 42.58 -13.14 -33.05
N LEU A 416 42.56 -12.24 -32.06
CA LEU A 416 42.30 -10.82 -32.29
C LEU A 416 43.34 -10.18 -33.21
N LEU A 417 44.64 -10.38 -32.96
CA LEU A 417 45.69 -9.72 -33.75
C LEU A 417 45.96 -10.38 -35.10
N VAL A 418 45.73 -11.69 -35.22
CA VAL A 418 46.12 -12.48 -36.41
C VAL A 418 44.94 -12.79 -37.32
N ILE A 419 43.74 -13.00 -36.75
CA ILE A 419 42.55 -13.41 -37.52
C ILE A 419 41.60 -12.23 -37.71
N HIS A 420 41.22 -11.55 -36.64
CA HIS A 420 40.19 -10.51 -36.70
C HIS A 420 40.74 -9.14 -37.13
N TYR A 421 41.96 -8.78 -36.71
CA TYR A 421 42.57 -7.47 -36.97
C TYR A 421 44.03 -7.54 -37.49
N PRO A 422 44.32 -8.31 -38.56
CA PRO A 422 45.69 -8.48 -39.09
C PRO A 422 46.30 -7.20 -39.67
N HIS A 423 45.47 -6.22 -40.03
CA HIS A 423 45.86 -4.97 -40.66
C HIS A 423 45.78 -3.75 -39.73
N LEU A 424 45.67 -3.97 -38.42
CA LEU A 424 45.62 -2.87 -37.44
C LEU A 424 46.87 -1.98 -37.58
N PRO A 425 46.71 -0.67 -37.86
CA PRO A 425 47.83 0.25 -37.96
C PRO A 425 48.58 0.43 -36.64
N LEU A 426 49.91 0.57 -36.71
CA LEU A 426 50.71 0.92 -35.55
C LEU A 426 50.39 2.36 -35.12
N GLY A 427 50.02 2.53 -33.85
CA GLY A 427 49.54 3.78 -33.26
C GLY A 427 48.06 3.80 -32.91
N GLU A 428 47.31 2.71 -33.15
CA GLU A 428 45.88 2.61 -32.80
C GLU A 428 45.63 1.55 -31.71
N PHE A 429 44.54 1.72 -30.95
CA PHE A 429 44.04 0.72 -30.01
C PHE A 429 43.02 -0.19 -30.67
N LEU A 430 43.00 -1.44 -30.21
CA LEU A 430 41.90 -2.37 -30.49
C LEU A 430 40.72 -2.04 -29.55
N PRO A 431 39.53 -1.67 -30.09
CA PRO A 431 38.33 -1.37 -29.30
C PRO A 431 37.94 -2.52 -28.35
N VAL A 432 37.30 -2.21 -27.22
CA VAL A 432 36.86 -3.28 -26.29
C VAL A 432 35.82 -4.19 -26.94
N GLY A 433 34.88 -3.64 -27.71
CA GLY A 433 33.87 -4.41 -28.44
C GLY A 433 34.45 -5.42 -29.43
N SER A 434 35.67 -5.23 -29.91
CA SER A 434 36.34 -6.12 -30.86
C SER A 434 36.60 -7.52 -30.31
N ALA A 435 36.70 -7.67 -28.98
CA ALA A 435 36.80 -8.97 -28.34
C ALA A 435 35.56 -9.84 -28.59
N PHE A 436 34.40 -9.23 -28.86
CA PHE A 436 33.12 -9.93 -28.96
C PHE A 436 33.14 -11.01 -30.03
N ASP A 437 33.60 -10.72 -31.25
CA ASP A 437 33.57 -11.70 -32.35
C ASP A 437 34.53 -12.89 -32.09
N ALA A 438 35.63 -12.62 -31.38
CA ALA A 438 36.59 -13.64 -30.96
C ALA A 438 36.10 -14.48 -29.77
N ILE A 439 35.10 -14.01 -29.00
CA ILE A 439 34.49 -14.73 -27.86
C ILE A 439 33.17 -15.40 -28.28
N PHE A 440 32.37 -14.74 -29.09
CA PHE A 440 31.02 -15.11 -29.52
C PHE A 440 30.97 -15.23 -31.05
N PRO A 441 31.60 -16.25 -31.66
CA PRO A 441 31.62 -16.37 -33.10
C PRO A 441 30.22 -16.75 -33.62
N PRO A 442 29.89 -16.46 -34.89
CA PRO A 442 28.58 -16.80 -35.47
C PRO A 442 28.23 -18.28 -35.40
N SER A 443 29.25 -19.16 -35.38
CA SER A 443 29.10 -20.62 -35.24
C SER A 443 28.58 -21.08 -33.87
N GLY A 444 28.46 -20.18 -32.89
CA GLY A 444 28.00 -20.49 -31.53
C GLY A 444 29.11 -20.36 -30.48
N VAL A 445 28.71 -20.27 -29.22
CA VAL A 445 29.65 -20.13 -28.09
C VAL A 445 30.04 -21.47 -27.52
N GLU A 446 31.34 -21.73 -27.46
CA GLU A 446 31.92 -22.84 -26.69
C GLU A 446 31.89 -22.50 -25.17
N ALA A 447 30.70 -22.52 -24.58
CA ALA A 447 30.46 -22.25 -23.16
C ALA A 447 30.37 -23.56 -22.34
N SER A 448 30.74 -23.51 -21.06
CA SER A 448 30.54 -24.67 -20.17
C SER A 448 29.03 -24.97 -20.02
N LYS A 449 28.65 -26.24 -19.83
CA LYS A 449 27.24 -26.69 -19.74
C LYS A 449 26.39 -26.00 -18.66
N LYS A 450 27.00 -25.22 -17.75
CA LYS A 450 26.35 -24.56 -16.60
C LYS A 450 26.18 -23.03 -16.77
N VAL A 451 26.51 -22.43 -17.92
CA VAL A 451 26.45 -20.97 -18.11
C VAL A 451 25.51 -20.57 -19.25
N GLU A 452 24.21 -20.50 -18.94
CA GLU A 452 23.15 -20.04 -19.87
C GLU A 452 23.37 -18.60 -20.34
N VAL A 453 23.99 -17.76 -19.51
CA VAL A 453 24.23 -16.33 -19.78
C VAL A 453 25.03 -16.09 -21.07
N LEU A 454 26.06 -16.91 -21.35
CA LEU A 454 26.88 -16.73 -22.56
C LEU A 454 26.12 -17.10 -23.83
N GLN A 455 25.29 -18.13 -23.77
CA GLN A 455 24.43 -18.54 -24.89
C GLN A 455 23.36 -17.49 -25.14
N ASP A 456 22.80 -16.90 -24.08
CA ASP A 456 21.83 -15.83 -24.21
C ASP A 456 22.46 -14.58 -24.84
N ILE A 457 23.65 -14.13 -24.39
CA ILE A 457 24.36 -13.00 -25.03
C ILE A 457 24.53 -13.21 -26.54
N HIS A 458 24.97 -14.40 -26.94
CA HIS A 458 25.14 -14.76 -28.35
C HIS A 458 23.84 -14.64 -29.13
N ARG A 459 22.77 -15.26 -28.61
CA ARG A 459 21.43 -15.22 -29.20
C ARG A 459 20.91 -13.79 -29.31
N GLN A 460 20.95 -13.03 -28.22
CA GLN A 460 20.45 -11.65 -28.17
C GLN A 460 21.18 -10.74 -29.17
N TYR A 461 22.48 -10.94 -29.34
CA TYR A 461 23.25 -10.18 -30.32
C TYR A 461 22.87 -10.55 -31.77
N TYR A 462 23.00 -11.82 -32.14
CA TYR A 462 22.82 -12.25 -33.54
C TYR A 462 21.36 -12.28 -34.00
N GLU A 463 20.42 -12.67 -33.14
CA GLU A 463 19.00 -12.82 -33.52
C GLU A 463 18.18 -11.55 -33.34
N ARG A 464 18.65 -10.57 -32.53
CA ARG A 464 17.86 -9.37 -32.22
C ARG A 464 18.58 -8.06 -32.50
N LEU A 465 19.78 -7.86 -31.93
CA LEU A 465 20.50 -6.59 -32.11
C LEU A 465 21.00 -6.39 -33.54
N VAL A 466 21.54 -7.43 -34.19
CA VAL A 466 21.98 -7.35 -35.58
C VAL A 466 20.82 -6.99 -36.52
N PRO A 467 19.67 -7.70 -36.51
CA PRO A 467 18.51 -7.32 -37.32
C PRO A 467 17.98 -5.91 -37.02
N ALA A 468 17.95 -5.48 -35.76
CA ALA A 468 17.49 -4.14 -35.40
C ALA A 468 18.42 -3.03 -35.93
N MET A 469 19.74 -3.24 -35.87
CA MET A 469 20.71 -2.30 -36.48
C MET A 469 20.61 -2.28 -38.01
N ASP A 470 20.33 -3.42 -38.65
CA ASP A 470 20.09 -3.47 -40.10
C ASP A 470 18.77 -2.75 -40.49
N GLN A 471 17.73 -2.82 -39.65
CA GLN A 471 16.50 -2.04 -39.81
C GLN A 471 16.74 -0.53 -39.71
N LEU A 472 17.56 -0.08 -38.74
CA LEU A 472 17.95 1.33 -38.63
C LEU A 472 18.68 1.83 -39.88
N ARG A 473 19.52 0.97 -40.48
CA ARG A 473 20.18 1.27 -41.75
C ARG A 473 19.22 1.31 -42.94
N ALA A 474 18.20 0.47 -42.95
CA ALA A 474 17.21 0.42 -44.02
C ALA A 474 16.20 1.58 -43.97
N ALA A 475 15.96 2.15 -42.78
CA ALA A 475 15.17 3.36 -42.63
C ALA A 475 15.91 4.55 -43.26
N ALA A 476 15.25 5.28 -44.17
CA ALA A 476 15.86 6.42 -44.86
C ALA A 476 16.30 7.50 -43.85
N GLY A 477 17.61 7.72 -43.70
CA GLY A 477 18.19 8.70 -42.76
C GLY A 477 19.73 8.77 -42.81
N GLU A 478 20.34 9.62 -41.98
CA GLU A 478 21.80 9.85 -41.86
C GLU A 478 22.57 8.71 -41.13
N PHE A 479 22.03 7.49 -41.09
CA PHE A 479 22.63 6.33 -40.39
C PHE A 479 23.42 5.46 -41.39
N ASP A 480 24.69 5.84 -41.61
CA ASP A 480 25.59 5.19 -42.58
C ASP A 480 26.34 3.95 -42.00
N ASP A 481 27.13 3.29 -42.84
CA ASP A 481 27.89 2.10 -42.44
C ASP A 481 28.93 2.40 -41.35
N LYS A 482 29.46 3.64 -41.28
CA LYS A 482 30.40 4.07 -40.24
C LYS A 482 29.71 4.21 -38.88
N ARG A 483 28.53 4.82 -38.84
CA ARG A 483 27.71 4.92 -37.62
C ARG A 483 27.22 3.56 -37.15
N ARG A 484 26.82 2.69 -38.08
CA ARG A 484 26.47 1.29 -37.78
C ARG A 484 27.63 0.54 -37.14
N ALA A 485 28.85 0.67 -37.69
CA ALA A 485 30.04 0.04 -37.12
C ALA A 485 30.39 0.59 -35.73
N ALA A 486 30.23 1.90 -35.50
CA ALA A 486 30.45 2.50 -34.18
C ALA A 486 29.43 2.02 -33.14
N LEU A 487 28.14 1.96 -33.50
CA LEU A 487 27.07 1.47 -32.63
C LEU A 487 27.26 -0.02 -32.31
N ASP A 488 27.67 -0.82 -33.30
CA ASP A 488 27.98 -2.24 -33.15
C ASP A 488 29.04 -2.48 -32.05
N GLN A 489 30.16 -1.74 -32.11
CA GLN A 489 31.22 -1.83 -31.10
C GLN A 489 30.75 -1.43 -29.69
N ILE A 490 29.91 -0.39 -29.61
CA ILE A 490 29.32 0.08 -28.35
C ILE A 490 28.42 -1.00 -27.75
N VAL A 491 27.50 -1.56 -28.53
CA VAL A 491 26.55 -2.59 -28.08
C VAL A 491 27.29 -3.87 -27.67
N LYS A 492 28.29 -4.30 -28.44
CA LYS A 492 29.20 -5.40 -28.08
C LYS A 492 29.85 -5.18 -26.72
N THR A 493 30.31 -3.96 -26.44
CA THR A 493 30.90 -3.60 -25.15
C THR A 493 29.87 -3.62 -24.02
N VAL A 494 28.63 -3.19 -24.26
CA VAL A 494 27.54 -3.28 -23.27
C VAL A 494 27.28 -4.74 -22.91
N LEU A 495 27.19 -5.64 -23.89
CA LEU A 495 26.99 -7.07 -23.67
C LEU A 495 28.17 -7.71 -22.91
N LEU A 496 29.41 -7.35 -23.26
CA LEU A 496 30.59 -7.78 -22.50
C LEU A 496 30.57 -7.25 -21.05
N GLY A 497 29.99 -6.07 -20.82
CA GLY A 497 29.81 -5.50 -19.49
C GLY A 497 28.84 -6.28 -18.60
N GLU A 498 27.94 -7.09 -19.17
CA GLU A 498 27.05 -7.94 -18.38
C GLU A 498 27.75 -9.20 -17.84
N VAL A 499 28.88 -9.60 -18.44
CA VAL A 499 29.71 -10.73 -17.99
C VAL A 499 31.00 -10.32 -17.30
N SER A 500 31.41 -9.05 -17.41
CA SER A 500 32.58 -8.49 -16.72
C SER A 500 32.20 -7.34 -15.80
N ASN A 501 32.22 -7.62 -14.50
CA ASN A 501 32.04 -6.58 -13.47
C ASN A 501 33.17 -5.55 -13.48
N ARG A 502 34.39 -5.96 -13.84
CA ARG A 502 35.55 -5.07 -13.98
C ARG A 502 35.33 -4.04 -15.08
N LEU A 503 34.76 -4.46 -16.20
CA LEU A 503 34.37 -3.57 -17.30
C LEU A 503 33.20 -2.66 -16.87
N ARG A 504 32.14 -3.24 -16.30
CA ARG A 504 30.94 -2.51 -15.89
C ARG A 504 31.22 -1.43 -14.86
N GLY A 505 32.01 -1.72 -13.82
CA GLY A 505 32.30 -0.80 -12.73
C GLY A 505 31.02 -0.23 -12.09
N LYS A 506 30.96 1.09 -11.94
CA LYS A 506 29.76 1.81 -11.43
C LYS A 506 28.63 1.96 -12.46
N GLY A 507 28.83 1.50 -13.69
CA GLY A 507 27.91 1.65 -14.82
C GLY A 507 28.63 2.02 -16.12
N LEU A 508 28.07 1.61 -17.25
CA LEU A 508 28.54 1.97 -18.58
C LEU A 508 27.76 3.19 -19.07
N THR A 509 28.33 4.39 -18.88
CA THR A 509 27.75 5.62 -19.43
C THR A 509 28.05 5.74 -20.93
N VAL A 510 27.22 6.50 -21.66
CA VAL A 510 27.49 6.78 -23.09
C VAL A 510 28.88 7.35 -23.30
N GLU A 511 29.31 8.29 -22.44
CA GLU A 511 30.66 8.85 -22.48
C GLU A 511 31.76 7.78 -22.35
N ARG A 512 31.61 6.87 -21.39
CA ARG A 512 32.57 5.79 -21.15
C ARG A 512 32.57 4.76 -22.28
N LEU A 513 31.40 4.45 -22.84
CA LEU A 513 31.27 3.52 -23.98
C LEU A 513 31.97 4.03 -25.24
N VAL A 514 31.84 5.33 -25.53
CA VAL A 514 32.55 5.97 -26.65
C VAL A 514 34.06 5.96 -26.42
N GLN A 515 34.53 6.20 -25.19
CA GLN A 515 35.95 6.15 -24.85
C GLN A 515 36.53 4.73 -24.95
N LEU A 516 35.81 3.71 -24.47
CA LEU A 516 36.24 2.31 -24.51
C LEU A 516 36.36 1.74 -25.94
N ASN A 517 35.60 2.29 -26.88
CA ASN A 517 35.56 1.78 -28.26
C ASN A 517 36.27 2.64 -29.28
N SER A 518 36.78 3.82 -28.86
CA SER A 518 37.51 4.83 -29.63
C SER A 518 37.85 4.45 -31.08
N VAL A 519 36.84 4.51 -31.97
CA VAL A 519 37.05 4.50 -33.42
C VAL A 519 37.35 5.95 -33.79
N ASP A 520 38.57 6.21 -34.23
CA ASP A 520 38.89 7.50 -34.83
C ASP A 520 38.13 7.59 -36.16
N VAL A 521 37.10 8.43 -36.20
CA VAL A 521 36.42 8.81 -37.44
C VAL A 521 36.92 10.20 -37.76
N GLU A 522 37.79 10.31 -38.76
CA GLU A 522 38.31 11.60 -39.23
C GLU A 522 37.14 12.56 -39.54
N GLY A 523 37.13 13.74 -38.90
CA GLY A 523 36.22 14.85 -39.20
C GLY A 523 35.20 15.23 -38.12
N GLU A 524 35.03 14.45 -37.03
CA GLU A 524 34.03 14.76 -35.98
C GLU A 524 34.60 15.20 -34.64
N THR A 525 34.02 16.27 -34.07
CA THR A 525 34.35 16.69 -32.70
C THR A 525 33.86 15.67 -31.67
N TYR A 526 34.63 15.46 -30.59
CA TYR A 526 34.29 14.51 -29.51
C TYR A 526 32.86 14.69 -28.96
N ARG A 527 32.40 15.94 -28.83
CA ARG A 527 31.02 16.26 -28.40
C ARG A 527 29.94 15.82 -29.39
N GLY A 528 30.22 15.87 -30.69
CA GLY A 528 29.32 15.38 -31.73
C GLY A 528 29.11 13.87 -31.62
N ARG A 529 30.20 13.11 -31.48
CA ARG A 529 30.18 11.65 -31.31
C ARG A 529 29.35 11.19 -30.11
N LEU A 530 29.47 11.88 -28.97
CA LEU A 530 28.66 11.56 -27.78
C LEU A 530 27.16 11.72 -28.03
N ARG A 531 26.76 12.80 -28.71
CA ARG A 531 25.36 13.11 -29.00
C ARG A 531 24.78 12.10 -30.00
N VAL A 532 25.55 11.78 -31.04
CA VAL A 532 25.20 10.77 -32.04
C VAL A 532 25.03 9.39 -31.41
N ALA A 533 26.00 8.94 -30.61
CA ALA A 533 25.92 7.66 -29.93
C ALA A 533 24.72 7.56 -28.96
N ALA A 534 24.44 8.62 -28.20
CA ALA A 534 23.27 8.67 -27.31
C ALA A 534 21.95 8.55 -28.10
N ALA A 535 21.81 9.28 -29.21
CA ALA A 535 20.62 9.25 -30.04
C ALA A 535 20.41 7.86 -30.69
N ASP A 536 21.48 7.26 -31.20
CA ASP A 536 21.43 5.96 -31.86
C ASP A 536 21.10 4.84 -30.85
N LEU A 537 21.64 4.90 -29.63
CA LEU A 537 21.31 3.96 -28.54
C LEU A 537 19.85 4.08 -28.09
N VAL A 538 19.32 5.30 -27.97
CA VAL A 538 17.91 5.52 -27.62
C VAL A 538 17.00 4.97 -28.72
N THR A 539 17.35 5.21 -29.99
CA THR A 539 16.58 4.68 -31.12
C THR A 539 16.63 3.16 -31.15
N LEU A 540 17.80 2.55 -30.92
CA LEU A 540 17.95 1.10 -30.85
C LEU A 540 17.18 0.50 -29.65
N SER A 541 17.13 1.19 -28.50
CA SER A 541 16.36 0.74 -27.32
C SER A 541 14.86 0.66 -27.55
N ASN A 542 14.33 1.48 -28.48
CA ASN A 542 12.92 1.41 -28.86
C ASN A 542 12.62 0.16 -29.71
N LEU A 543 13.59 -0.32 -30.49
CA LEU A 543 13.46 -1.54 -31.29
C LEU A 543 13.76 -2.81 -30.47
N VAL A 544 14.70 -2.71 -29.52
CA VAL A 544 15.12 -3.80 -28.64
C VAL A 544 14.97 -3.36 -27.19
N PRO A 545 13.80 -3.56 -26.56
CA PRO A 545 13.50 -3.06 -25.20
C PRO A 545 14.42 -3.60 -24.09
N ASP A 546 15.09 -4.72 -24.33
CA ASP A 546 16.04 -5.31 -23.37
C ASP A 546 17.35 -4.52 -23.28
N LEU A 547 17.65 -3.68 -24.29
CA LEU A 547 18.67 -2.64 -24.21
C LEU A 547 18.06 -1.42 -23.51
N GLN A 548 18.46 -1.16 -22.27
CA GLN A 548 17.89 -0.07 -21.47
C GLN A 548 18.84 1.11 -21.40
N VAL A 549 18.30 2.30 -21.69
CA VAL A 549 19.00 3.58 -21.60
C VAL A 549 18.27 4.46 -20.58
N SER A 550 18.95 4.81 -19.50
CA SER A 550 18.33 5.48 -18.33
C SER A 550 17.89 6.93 -18.58
N SER A 551 18.50 7.64 -19.53
CA SER A 551 18.15 9.02 -19.92
C SER A 551 18.72 9.34 -21.31
N THR A 552 18.45 10.53 -21.84
CA THR A 552 19.00 10.99 -23.14
C THR A 552 20.30 11.81 -23.02
N ASP A 553 20.85 11.98 -21.81
CA ASP A 553 22.06 12.78 -21.57
C ASP A 553 23.36 11.95 -21.70
N LYS A 554 24.52 12.61 -21.82
CA LYS A 554 25.85 11.99 -21.98
C LYS A 554 26.27 11.08 -20.81
N THR A 555 25.69 11.31 -19.62
CA THR A 555 25.89 10.49 -18.42
C THR A 555 24.89 9.34 -18.31
N ALA A 556 24.03 9.13 -19.32
CA ALA A 556 23.07 8.04 -19.34
C ALA A 556 23.79 6.70 -19.21
N ILE A 557 23.38 5.93 -18.21
CA ILE A 557 23.81 4.54 -18.03
C ILE A 557 23.04 3.67 -19.01
N VAL A 558 23.80 2.85 -19.73
CA VAL A 558 23.32 1.86 -20.69
C VAL A 558 23.53 0.47 -20.09
N ARG A 559 22.52 -0.39 -20.16
CA ARG A 559 22.59 -1.79 -19.69
C ARG A 559 21.80 -2.71 -20.61
N TYR A 560 22.15 -4.00 -20.62
CA TYR A 560 21.39 -5.01 -21.35
C TYR A 560 20.84 -6.05 -20.37
N VAL A 561 19.55 -6.37 -20.48
CA VAL A 561 18.91 -7.35 -19.58
C VAL A 561 19.04 -8.77 -20.18
N LEU A 562 19.78 -9.64 -19.49
CA LEU A 562 19.98 -11.04 -19.87
C LEU A 562 19.12 -12.01 -19.02
N GLY A 563 18.77 -13.15 -19.62
CA GLY A 563 18.28 -14.35 -18.95
C GLY A 563 16.83 -14.28 -18.46
N GLY A 564 15.90 -13.77 -19.26
CA GLY A 564 14.48 -13.79 -18.90
C GLY A 564 13.57 -13.68 -20.11
N VAL A 565 12.34 -14.17 -19.96
CA VAL A 565 11.24 -13.89 -20.89
C VAL A 565 11.12 -12.37 -21.02
N SER A 566 11.22 -11.86 -22.25
CA SER A 566 11.23 -10.41 -22.47
C SER A 566 9.89 -9.81 -22.05
N LEU A 567 9.91 -8.87 -21.11
CA LEU A 567 8.73 -8.08 -20.74
C LEU A 567 8.09 -7.47 -21.99
N GLY A 568 8.88 -7.08 -22.99
CA GLY A 568 8.38 -6.56 -24.25
C GLY A 568 7.46 -7.54 -24.99
N GLU A 569 7.84 -8.81 -25.10
CA GLU A 569 7.01 -9.84 -25.75
C GLU A 569 5.71 -10.10 -24.99
N VAL A 570 5.80 -10.17 -23.66
CA VAL A 570 4.63 -10.36 -22.80
C VAL A 570 3.68 -9.16 -22.88
N LEU A 571 4.22 -7.94 -22.92
CA LEU A 571 3.42 -6.72 -23.07
C LEU A 571 2.77 -6.61 -24.46
N VAL A 572 3.41 -7.07 -25.53
CA VAL A 572 2.78 -7.14 -26.85
C VAL A 572 1.57 -8.08 -26.84
N ARG A 573 1.69 -9.24 -26.19
CA ARG A 573 0.56 -10.17 -25.99
C ARG A 573 -0.51 -9.60 -25.07
N ALA A 574 -0.13 -8.92 -24.00
CA ALA A 574 -1.08 -8.23 -23.13
C ALA A 574 -1.83 -7.14 -23.91
N ARG A 575 -1.12 -6.35 -24.74
CA ARG A 575 -1.70 -5.28 -25.56
C ARG A 575 -2.78 -5.79 -26.49
N SER A 576 -2.57 -6.94 -27.15
CA SER A 576 -3.60 -7.52 -28.04
C SER A 576 -4.88 -7.96 -27.31
N LYS A 577 -4.82 -8.17 -25.98
CA LYS A 577 -5.96 -8.51 -25.13
C LYS A 577 -6.69 -7.29 -24.58
N VAL A 578 -5.96 -6.20 -24.32
CA VAL A 578 -6.51 -4.99 -23.70
C VAL A 578 -6.77 -3.84 -24.66
N ASP A 579 -6.39 -3.95 -25.93
CA ASP A 579 -6.59 -2.88 -26.92
C ASP A 579 -8.05 -2.78 -27.39
N ASN A 580 -8.93 -2.44 -26.45
CA ASN A 580 -10.35 -2.19 -26.67
C ASN A 580 -10.79 -0.89 -25.95
N LEU A 581 -11.90 -0.31 -26.41
CA LEU A 581 -12.38 0.99 -25.94
C LEU A 581 -12.68 1.00 -24.44
N SER A 582 -13.28 -0.08 -23.92
CA SER A 582 -13.66 -0.21 -22.52
C SER A 582 -12.47 -0.17 -21.57
N GLN A 583 -11.36 -0.84 -21.91
CA GLN A 583 -10.15 -0.82 -21.10
C GLN A 583 -9.44 0.53 -21.13
N ARG A 584 -9.43 1.20 -22.30
CA ARG A 584 -8.90 2.57 -22.41
C ARG A 584 -9.66 3.53 -21.49
N PHE A 585 -10.99 3.47 -21.48
CA PHE A 585 -11.82 4.26 -20.58
C PHE A 585 -11.54 3.94 -19.12
N ARG A 586 -11.41 2.66 -18.75
CA ARG A 586 -11.10 2.25 -17.37
C ARG A 586 -9.79 2.87 -16.87
N VAL A 587 -8.72 2.75 -17.65
CA VAL A 587 -7.40 3.30 -17.27
C VAL A 587 -7.43 4.82 -17.19
N PHE A 588 -8.00 5.47 -18.19
CA PHE A 588 -8.06 6.93 -18.23
C PHE A 588 -8.95 7.53 -17.14
N TYR A 589 -10.17 7.02 -16.95
CA TYR A 589 -11.06 7.51 -15.90
C TYR A 589 -10.46 7.31 -14.51
N GLY A 590 -9.72 6.22 -14.28
CA GLY A 590 -8.96 6.05 -13.04
C GLY A 590 -7.96 7.18 -12.78
N ALA A 591 -7.19 7.56 -13.81
CA ALA A 591 -6.25 8.68 -13.72
C ALA A 591 -6.97 10.04 -13.55
N LEU A 592 -7.99 10.30 -14.37
CA LEU A 592 -8.74 11.56 -14.36
C LEU A 592 -9.50 11.77 -13.04
N LYS A 593 -10.20 10.76 -12.52
CA LYS A 593 -10.90 10.84 -11.22
C LYS A 593 -9.95 11.14 -10.07
N THR A 594 -8.74 10.59 -10.14
CA THR A 594 -7.67 10.88 -9.17
C THR A 594 -7.21 12.32 -9.29
N ALA A 595 -6.93 12.80 -10.51
CA ALA A 595 -6.52 14.18 -10.77
C ALA A 595 -7.60 15.22 -10.40
N LEU A 596 -8.90 14.88 -10.54
CA LEU A 596 -10.03 15.73 -10.14
C LEU A 596 -10.35 15.65 -8.63
N GLY A 597 -9.69 14.77 -7.87
CA GLY A 597 -9.96 14.60 -6.43
C GLY A 597 -11.34 14.01 -6.12
N VAL A 598 -11.86 13.16 -7.02
CA VAL A 598 -13.20 12.52 -6.87
C VAL A 598 -13.15 10.99 -6.82
N SER A 599 -11.95 10.40 -6.82
CA SER A 599 -11.77 8.96 -6.63
C SER A 599 -12.41 8.48 -5.32
N GLY A 600 -13.22 7.41 -5.40
CA GLY A 600 -13.95 6.84 -4.26
C GLY A 600 -15.15 7.65 -3.74
N LYS A 601 -15.58 8.70 -4.46
CA LYS A 601 -16.84 9.42 -4.16
C LYS A 601 -18.02 8.73 -4.86
N LYS A 602 -19.18 8.74 -4.19
CA LYS A 602 -20.43 8.18 -4.73
C LYS A 602 -20.72 8.73 -6.14
N GLY A 603 -20.87 7.83 -7.10
CA GLY A 603 -21.10 8.17 -8.52
C GLY A 603 -19.84 8.18 -9.39
N PHE A 604 -18.65 8.05 -8.78
CA PHE A 604 -17.35 7.99 -9.47
C PHE A 604 -16.59 6.69 -9.21
N ASP A 605 -17.21 5.68 -8.61
CA ASP A 605 -16.63 4.34 -8.46
C ASP A 605 -16.51 3.62 -9.82
N ASP A 606 -15.81 2.49 -9.85
CA ASP A 606 -15.64 1.71 -11.08
C ASP A 606 -16.99 1.12 -11.54
N GLY A 607 -17.36 1.40 -12.78
CA GLY A 607 -18.64 0.98 -13.37
C GLY A 607 -19.83 1.90 -13.07
N ALA A 608 -19.64 3.00 -12.34
CA ALA A 608 -20.65 4.04 -12.17
C ALA A 608 -20.81 4.92 -13.43
N ASP A 609 -21.93 5.64 -13.54
CA ASP A 609 -22.24 6.53 -14.67
C ASP A 609 -21.36 7.79 -14.76
N ASN A 610 -20.34 7.92 -13.90
CA ASN A 610 -19.47 9.10 -13.76
C ASN A 610 -20.22 10.41 -13.51
N VAL A 611 -21.30 10.33 -12.73
CA VAL A 611 -22.13 11.47 -12.30
C VAL A 611 -22.27 11.43 -10.79
N GLY A 612 -21.99 12.55 -10.11
CA GLY A 612 -22.14 12.63 -8.66
C GLY A 612 -22.24 14.05 -8.13
N ASP A 613 -22.67 14.14 -6.87
CA ASP A 613 -22.70 15.40 -6.14
C ASP A 613 -21.27 15.92 -5.91
N TYR A 614 -21.06 17.22 -6.11
CA TYR A 614 -19.78 17.88 -5.89
C TYR A 614 -19.95 19.04 -4.91
N GLU A 615 -19.28 18.95 -3.76
CA GLU A 615 -19.33 19.97 -2.70
C GLU A 615 -18.09 20.88 -2.78
N VAL A 616 -18.32 22.19 -2.77
CA VAL A 616 -17.27 23.22 -2.76
C VAL A 616 -17.48 24.21 -1.60
N ARG A 617 -16.37 24.74 -1.08
CA ARG A 617 -16.41 25.87 -0.14
C ARG A 617 -16.28 27.18 -0.92
N TRP A 618 -17.32 28.00 -0.87
CA TRP A 618 -17.38 29.31 -1.55
C TRP A 618 -17.83 30.40 -0.58
N ARG A 619 -17.04 31.48 -0.45
CA ARG A 619 -17.27 32.58 0.53
C ARG A 619 -17.54 32.08 1.97
N ASN A 620 -16.82 31.03 2.38
CA ASN A 620 -17.00 30.32 3.65
C ASN A 620 -18.38 29.65 3.85
N THR A 621 -19.11 29.39 2.76
CA THR A 621 -20.31 28.56 2.74
C THR A 621 -20.08 27.29 1.93
N ARG A 622 -20.72 26.19 2.33
CA ARG A 622 -20.73 24.93 1.57
C ARG A 622 -21.79 25.00 0.48
N ARG A 623 -21.42 24.63 -0.75
CA ARG A 623 -22.30 24.60 -1.91
C ARG A 623 -22.26 23.22 -2.55
N ARG A 624 -23.44 22.70 -2.85
CA ARG A 624 -23.61 21.45 -3.57
C ARG A 624 -23.90 21.78 -5.03
N GLY A 625 -23.12 21.19 -5.92
CA GLY A 625 -23.35 21.15 -7.35
C GLY A 625 -23.29 19.71 -7.85
N GLN A 626 -23.25 19.55 -9.16
CA GLN A 626 -23.11 18.26 -9.83
C GLN A 626 -21.84 18.26 -10.68
N LEU A 627 -21.08 17.18 -10.63
CA LEU A 627 -19.98 16.90 -11.56
C LEU A 627 -20.37 15.71 -12.43
N ARG A 628 -20.15 15.84 -13.73
CA ARG A 628 -20.31 14.74 -14.69
C ARG A 628 -19.08 14.64 -15.58
N ILE A 629 -18.59 13.43 -15.77
CA ILE A 629 -17.48 13.14 -16.67
C ILE A 629 -18.00 12.30 -17.83
N GLY A 630 -17.86 12.80 -19.06
CA GLY A 630 -18.33 12.11 -20.28
C GLY A 630 -18.36 13.03 -21.49
N ASN A 631 -18.70 12.46 -22.64
CA ASN A 631 -18.68 13.17 -23.92
C ASN A 631 -19.77 14.26 -23.97
N VAL A 632 -19.37 15.52 -24.07
CA VAL A 632 -20.29 16.67 -24.06
C VAL A 632 -21.21 16.67 -25.28
N ARG A 633 -20.71 16.29 -26.47
CA ARG A 633 -21.52 16.12 -27.71
C ARG A 633 -22.74 15.22 -27.50
N GLU A 634 -22.58 14.13 -26.74
CA GLU A 634 -23.62 13.10 -26.55
C GLU A 634 -24.59 13.42 -25.39
N MET A 635 -24.28 14.39 -24.53
CA MET A 635 -25.11 14.73 -23.38
C MET A 635 -26.46 15.31 -23.81
N LYS A 636 -27.52 14.97 -23.07
CA LYS A 636 -28.89 15.50 -23.26
C LYS A 636 -28.96 16.94 -22.76
N TYR A 637 -29.97 17.69 -23.19
CA TYR A 637 -30.14 19.09 -22.75
C TYR A 637 -30.34 19.20 -21.23
N GLU A 638 -31.01 18.22 -20.60
CA GLU A 638 -31.21 18.20 -19.14
C GLU A 638 -29.89 18.07 -18.36
N ASP A 639 -28.86 17.46 -18.96
CA ASP A 639 -27.57 17.22 -18.30
C ASP A 639 -26.80 18.52 -18.02
N PHE A 640 -27.17 19.62 -18.70
CA PHE A 640 -26.60 20.95 -18.52
C PHE A 640 -27.40 21.81 -17.54
N ASP A 641 -28.53 21.33 -17.02
CA ASP A 641 -29.33 22.07 -16.05
C ASP A 641 -28.68 21.95 -14.66
N ALA A 642 -28.41 23.09 -14.02
CA ALA A 642 -27.83 23.11 -12.68
C ALA A 642 -28.88 22.73 -11.62
N PRO A 643 -28.50 21.98 -10.56
CA PRO A 643 -29.40 21.71 -9.45
C PRO A 643 -29.84 23.04 -8.78
N ASP A 644 -30.94 22.97 -8.04
CA ASP A 644 -31.48 24.14 -7.36
C ASP A 644 -30.44 24.77 -6.41
N GLY A 645 -30.24 26.08 -6.54
CA GLY A 645 -29.19 26.84 -5.86
C GLY A 645 -27.72 26.47 -6.13
N GLY A 646 -27.44 25.49 -6.99
CA GLY A 646 -26.10 24.93 -7.22
C GLY A 646 -25.42 25.32 -8.54
N PHE A 647 -24.57 24.43 -9.05
CA PHE A 647 -23.84 24.57 -10.31
C PHE A 647 -23.62 23.18 -10.93
N THR A 648 -23.33 23.13 -12.23
CA THR A 648 -22.96 21.88 -12.91
C THR A 648 -21.60 22.03 -13.60
N LEU A 649 -20.72 21.05 -13.41
CA LEU A 649 -19.43 20.96 -14.10
C LEU A 649 -19.45 19.73 -14.99
N LEU A 650 -19.17 19.93 -16.28
CA LEU A 650 -19.09 18.86 -17.27
C LEU A 650 -17.65 18.73 -17.71
N CYS A 651 -17.03 17.57 -17.47
CA CYS A 651 -15.64 17.30 -17.82
C CYS A 651 -15.62 16.29 -18.97
N ASP A 652 -15.19 16.74 -20.15
CA ASP A 652 -15.09 15.87 -21.32
C ASP A 652 -13.79 15.06 -21.32
N TYR A 653 -13.69 13.98 -22.11
CA TYR A 653 -12.48 13.18 -22.29
C TYR A 653 -11.78 13.48 -23.65
N PRO A 654 -10.47 13.27 -23.77
CA PRO A 654 -9.65 13.85 -24.85
C PRO A 654 -9.57 13.00 -26.12
N TRP A 655 -10.64 12.33 -26.52
CA TRP A 655 -10.74 11.65 -27.82
C TRP A 655 -12.21 11.41 -28.17
N ASP A 656 -12.49 11.08 -29.43
CA ASP A 656 -13.83 10.70 -29.88
C ASP A 656 -13.73 9.64 -30.99
N GLU A 657 -14.87 9.18 -31.50
CA GLU A 657 -14.97 8.34 -32.68
C GLU A 657 -14.31 9.01 -33.90
N PRO A 658 -13.70 8.24 -34.82
CA PRO A 658 -13.02 8.79 -35.99
C PRO A 658 -13.93 9.71 -36.80
N GLY A 659 -13.49 10.96 -37.01
CA GLY A 659 -14.24 11.97 -37.77
C GLY A 659 -14.84 13.08 -36.90
N HIS A 660 -14.89 12.91 -35.59
CA HIS A 660 -15.39 13.90 -34.66
C HIS A 660 -14.26 14.72 -34.02
N SER A 661 -14.56 15.98 -33.69
CA SER A 661 -13.58 16.94 -33.19
C SER A 661 -14.15 17.77 -32.05
N VAL A 662 -13.27 18.37 -31.26
CA VAL A 662 -13.61 19.31 -30.16
C VAL A 662 -14.59 20.40 -30.59
N GLU A 663 -14.61 20.77 -31.88
CA GLU A 663 -15.55 21.78 -32.40
C GLU A 663 -17.02 21.36 -32.28
N GLU A 664 -17.32 20.06 -32.35
CA GLU A 664 -18.67 19.55 -32.16
C GLU A 664 -19.12 19.68 -30.69
N ASP A 665 -18.22 19.48 -29.74
CA ASP A 665 -18.48 19.72 -28.31
C ASP A 665 -18.76 21.19 -28.03
N ARG A 666 -17.99 22.10 -28.68
CA ARG A 666 -18.26 23.54 -28.62
C ARG A 666 -19.64 23.87 -29.17
N GLN A 667 -19.98 23.32 -30.34
CA GLN A 667 -21.27 23.53 -30.97
C GLN A 667 -22.40 22.99 -30.09
N ARG A 668 -22.21 21.85 -29.41
CA ARG A 668 -23.20 21.30 -28.49
C ARG A 668 -23.45 22.24 -27.31
N ALA A 669 -22.40 22.71 -26.64
CA ALA A 669 -22.52 23.68 -25.55
C ALA A 669 -23.18 24.99 -26.02
N PHE A 670 -22.84 25.48 -27.21
CA PHE A 670 -23.45 26.66 -27.81
C PHE A 670 -24.94 26.46 -28.11
N ASN A 671 -25.32 25.31 -28.67
CA ASN A 671 -26.71 24.96 -28.97
C ASN A 671 -27.57 24.88 -27.70
N VAL A 672 -27.02 24.34 -26.60
CA VAL A 672 -27.70 24.34 -25.29
C VAL A 672 -27.95 25.77 -24.82
N ARG A 673 -26.92 26.63 -24.84
CA ARG A 673 -27.06 28.04 -24.46
C ARG A 673 -28.09 28.78 -25.33
N LYS A 674 -28.12 28.50 -26.64
CA LYS A 674 -29.07 29.09 -27.58
C LYS A 674 -30.51 28.65 -27.32
N ASN A 675 -30.73 27.37 -27.03
CA ASN A 675 -32.08 26.79 -26.91
C ASN A 675 -32.66 26.89 -25.49
N ARG A 676 -31.83 26.79 -24.44
CA ARG A 676 -32.25 26.77 -23.03
C ARG A 676 -31.94 28.09 -22.30
N GLY A 677 -31.19 29.00 -22.92
CA GLY A 677 -30.72 30.25 -22.32
C GLY A 677 -29.49 30.06 -21.43
N ASN A 678 -29.20 31.05 -20.58
CA ASN A 678 -28.06 30.98 -19.67
C ASN A 678 -28.23 29.81 -18.68
N ARG A 679 -27.12 29.09 -18.43
CA ARG A 679 -27.03 28.02 -17.43
C ARG A 679 -25.81 28.20 -16.57
N TYR A 680 -25.93 27.88 -15.28
CA TYR A 680 -24.82 27.88 -14.32
C TYR A 680 -23.99 26.60 -14.45
N THR A 681 -23.51 26.38 -15.67
CA THR A 681 -22.84 25.18 -16.12
C THR A 681 -21.56 25.57 -16.83
N LEU A 682 -20.47 24.87 -16.53
CA LEU A 682 -19.18 25.03 -17.21
C LEU A 682 -18.75 23.70 -17.80
N CYS A 683 -18.49 23.71 -19.11
CA CYS A 683 -17.89 22.58 -19.80
C CYS A 683 -16.36 22.75 -19.82
N TRP A 684 -15.64 21.78 -19.30
CA TRP A 684 -14.19 21.69 -19.41
C TRP A 684 -13.85 20.72 -20.54
N LEU A 685 -13.46 21.29 -21.68
CA LEU A 685 -13.13 20.55 -22.89
C LEU A 685 -11.61 20.40 -22.99
N PRO A 686 -11.05 19.18 -22.94
CA PRO A 686 -9.63 18.97 -23.17
C PRO A 686 -9.29 19.04 -24.67
N ARG A 687 -8.00 19.21 -25.01
CA ARG A 687 -7.56 18.93 -26.38
C ARG A 687 -7.61 17.42 -26.67
N HIS A 688 -7.80 17.03 -27.92
CA HIS A 688 -7.66 15.62 -28.28
C HIS A 688 -6.19 15.15 -28.13
N MET A 689 -6.02 13.94 -27.61
CA MET A 689 -4.72 13.26 -27.55
C MET A 689 -4.29 12.79 -28.95
N SER A 690 -2.99 12.86 -29.22
CA SER A 690 -2.42 12.28 -30.44
C SER A 690 -2.41 10.75 -30.38
N PRO A 691 -2.23 10.05 -31.52
CA PRO A 691 -2.09 8.59 -31.53
C PRO A 691 -0.96 8.08 -30.63
N THR A 692 0.16 8.80 -30.54
CA THR A 692 1.30 8.44 -29.68
C THR A 692 1.01 8.65 -28.19
N GLU A 693 0.20 9.65 -27.85
CA GLU A 693 -0.25 9.91 -26.47
C GLU A 693 -1.29 8.86 -26.02
N LEU A 694 -2.19 8.44 -26.92
CA LEU A 694 -3.13 7.35 -26.65
C LEU A 694 -2.42 6.01 -26.42
N ASP A 695 -1.24 5.81 -27.01
CA ASP A 695 -0.44 4.61 -26.78
C ASP A 695 0.06 4.50 -25.33
N VAL A 696 0.25 5.63 -24.61
CA VAL A 696 0.57 5.62 -23.17
C VAL A 696 -0.54 4.94 -22.36
N ILE A 697 -1.81 5.21 -22.71
CA ILE A 697 -2.98 4.59 -22.06
C ILE A 697 -3.03 3.09 -22.38
N LYS A 698 -2.79 2.72 -23.64
CA LYS A 698 -2.79 1.31 -24.06
C LYS A 698 -1.68 0.52 -23.37
N ASP A 699 -0.49 1.09 -23.27
CA ASP A 699 0.63 0.40 -22.65
C ASP A 699 0.41 0.26 -21.14
N LEU A 700 -0.14 1.29 -20.48
CA LEU A 700 -0.50 1.20 -19.07
C LEU A 700 -1.60 0.15 -18.84
N ALA A 701 -2.59 0.06 -19.74
CA ALA A 701 -3.60 -1.00 -19.69
C ALA A 701 -2.96 -2.40 -19.83
N ALA A 702 -1.99 -2.56 -20.73
CA ALA A 702 -1.30 -3.82 -20.96
C ALA A 702 -0.48 -4.24 -19.75
N VAL A 703 0.24 -3.30 -19.12
CA VAL A 703 1.00 -3.54 -17.89
C VAL A 703 0.07 -3.90 -16.73
N ARG A 704 -1.05 -3.18 -16.55
CA ARG A 704 -2.01 -3.49 -15.47
C ARG A 704 -2.70 -4.84 -15.65
N PHE A 705 -2.99 -5.23 -16.89
CA PHE A 705 -3.51 -6.56 -17.17
C PHE A 705 -2.47 -7.64 -16.85
N LEU A 706 -1.21 -7.46 -17.23
CA LEU A 706 -0.12 -8.36 -16.84
C LEU A 706 0.00 -8.50 -15.31
N LEU A 707 -0.26 -7.43 -14.55
CA LEU A 707 -0.23 -7.45 -13.09
C LEU A 707 -1.51 -8.05 -12.46
N SER A 708 -2.61 -8.18 -13.20
CA SER A 708 -3.88 -8.71 -12.67
C SER A 708 -3.84 -10.24 -12.52
N PRO A 709 -4.65 -10.82 -11.61
CA PRO A 709 -4.72 -12.28 -11.46
C PRO A 709 -5.00 -13.01 -12.78
N GLU A 710 -5.91 -12.46 -13.60
CA GLU A 710 -6.32 -13.03 -14.88
C GLU A 710 -5.19 -12.96 -15.91
N GLY A 711 -4.48 -11.83 -16.02
CA GLY A 711 -3.38 -11.72 -16.97
C GLY A 711 -2.14 -12.49 -16.53
N GLN A 712 -1.91 -12.67 -15.23
CA GLN A 712 -0.86 -13.56 -14.74
C GLN A 712 -1.15 -15.03 -15.04
N GLU A 713 -2.40 -15.47 -14.88
CA GLU A 713 -2.83 -16.83 -15.22
C GLU A 713 -2.78 -17.06 -16.74
N GLU A 714 -3.12 -16.08 -17.58
CA GLU A 714 -3.12 -16.28 -19.03
C GLU A 714 -1.72 -16.13 -19.66
N LEU A 715 -0.90 -15.19 -19.18
CA LEU A 715 0.36 -14.82 -19.84
C LEU A 715 1.61 -15.45 -19.20
N LEU A 716 1.54 -15.86 -17.92
CA LEU A 716 2.71 -16.29 -17.15
C LEU A 716 2.63 -17.76 -16.67
N ASP A 717 1.57 -18.51 -17.00
CA ASP A 717 1.37 -19.90 -16.54
C ASP A 717 2.47 -20.87 -16.99
N THR A 718 3.09 -20.60 -18.13
CA THR A 718 4.17 -21.44 -18.68
C THR A 718 5.55 -21.12 -18.12
N LEU A 719 5.67 -20.13 -17.22
CA LEU A 719 6.95 -19.64 -16.71
C LEU A 719 7.30 -20.20 -15.33
N ALA A 720 8.60 -20.38 -15.08
CA ALA A 720 9.09 -20.79 -13.77
C ALA A 720 8.79 -19.70 -12.71
N PRO A 721 8.59 -20.08 -11.42
CA PRO A 721 8.24 -19.12 -10.37
C PRO A 721 9.23 -17.95 -10.20
N GLN A 722 10.53 -18.20 -10.41
CA GLN A 722 11.56 -17.17 -10.33
C GLN A 722 11.48 -16.16 -11.49
N ASP A 723 11.25 -16.65 -12.72
CA ASP A 723 11.08 -15.79 -13.91
C ASP A 723 9.80 -14.96 -13.83
N ARG A 724 8.72 -15.57 -13.32
CA ARG A 724 7.46 -14.87 -13.05
C ARG A 724 7.66 -13.73 -12.05
N ALA A 725 8.34 -13.98 -10.93
CA ALA A 725 8.62 -12.94 -9.93
C ALA A 725 9.46 -11.78 -10.52
N ARG A 726 10.47 -12.10 -11.33
CA ARG A 726 11.32 -11.10 -12.00
C ARG A 726 10.54 -10.26 -13.02
N LEU A 727 9.68 -10.88 -13.82
CA LEU A 727 8.81 -10.19 -14.77
C LEU A 727 7.81 -9.27 -14.08
N LEU A 728 7.20 -9.73 -12.99
CA LEU A 728 6.27 -8.92 -12.22
C LEU A 728 6.96 -7.70 -11.62
N ASP A 729 8.17 -7.84 -11.07
CA ASP A 729 8.94 -6.70 -10.54
C ASP A 729 9.22 -5.64 -11.63
N GLN A 730 9.61 -6.09 -12.83
CA GLN A 730 9.80 -5.20 -13.98
C GLN A 730 8.49 -4.53 -14.43
N ALA A 731 7.37 -5.26 -14.43
CA ALA A 731 6.05 -4.74 -14.77
C ALA A 731 5.59 -3.67 -13.77
N HIS A 732 5.80 -3.86 -12.46
CA HIS A 732 5.52 -2.82 -11.44
C HIS A 732 6.35 -1.55 -11.67
N GLY A 733 7.63 -1.70 -12.01
CA GLY A 733 8.48 -0.57 -12.38
C GLY A 733 7.95 0.20 -13.60
N ARG A 734 7.47 -0.52 -14.62
CA ARG A 734 6.89 0.08 -15.84
C ARG A 734 5.54 0.76 -15.56
N GLU A 735 4.69 0.16 -14.73
CA GLU A 735 3.39 0.72 -14.35
C GLU A 735 3.55 2.08 -13.68
N LYS A 736 4.50 2.19 -12.75
CA LYS A 736 4.78 3.43 -12.02
C LYS A 736 5.23 4.54 -12.98
N LEU A 737 6.12 4.23 -13.93
CA LEU A 737 6.59 5.18 -14.93
C LEU A 737 5.45 5.66 -15.85
N GLN A 738 4.65 4.73 -16.38
CA GLN A 738 3.55 5.05 -17.30
C GLN A 738 2.41 5.78 -16.60
N SER A 739 2.14 5.46 -15.33
CA SER A 739 1.16 6.21 -14.52
C SER A 739 1.60 7.65 -14.30
N GLN A 740 2.90 7.89 -14.05
CA GLN A 740 3.45 9.24 -13.95
C GLN A 740 3.35 10.00 -15.28
N GLN A 741 3.69 9.36 -16.40
CA GLN A 741 3.54 9.93 -17.74
C GLN A 741 2.09 10.27 -18.07
N LEU A 742 1.14 9.39 -17.74
CA LEU A 742 -0.29 9.64 -17.96
C LEU A 742 -0.79 10.82 -17.11
N ASN A 743 -0.36 10.93 -15.85
CA ASN A 743 -0.75 12.06 -15.00
C ASN A 743 -0.23 13.40 -15.56
N GLU A 744 1.02 13.44 -16.03
CA GLU A 744 1.58 14.62 -16.66
C GLU A 744 0.84 14.97 -17.96
N LEU A 745 0.50 13.96 -18.76
CA LEU A 745 -0.27 14.14 -19.99
C LEU A 745 -1.69 14.66 -19.71
N VAL A 746 -2.38 14.14 -18.68
CA VAL A 746 -3.70 14.66 -18.25
C VAL A 746 -3.58 16.13 -17.86
N ARG A 747 -2.52 16.51 -17.14
CA ARG A 747 -2.27 17.92 -16.79
C ARG A 747 -2.09 18.78 -18.04
N GLU A 748 -1.25 18.33 -18.98
CA GLU A 748 -0.96 19.02 -20.23
C GLU A 748 -2.23 19.24 -21.08
N VAL A 749 -3.05 18.20 -21.19
CA VAL A 749 -4.25 18.17 -22.04
C VAL A 749 -5.38 19.04 -21.49
N TYR A 750 -5.55 19.13 -20.16
CA TYR A 750 -6.65 19.88 -19.53
C TYR A 750 -6.27 21.29 -19.09
N VAL A 751 -5.08 21.48 -18.52
CA VAL A 751 -4.67 22.77 -17.94
C VAL A 751 -4.09 23.67 -19.02
N ASN A 752 -3.04 23.18 -19.70
CA ASN A 752 -2.27 23.98 -20.66
C ASN A 752 -3.00 24.14 -21.99
N HIS A 753 -3.65 23.08 -22.47
CA HIS A 753 -4.32 23.08 -23.79
C HIS A 753 -5.84 22.91 -23.75
N GLY A 754 -6.44 22.69 -22.58
CA GLY A 754 -7.88 22.59 -22.45
C GLY A 754 -8.60 23.93 -22.62
N GLU A 755 -9.92 23.92 -22.60
CA GLU A 755 -10.78 25.09 -22.71
C GLU A 755 -11.90 25.03 -21.68
N TRP A 756 -12.27 26.20 -21.15
CA TRP A 756 -13.45 26.37 -20.29
C TRP A 756 -14.52 27.10 -21.08
N LEU A 757 -15.67 26.45 -21.24
CA LEU A 757 -16.85 27.00 -21.91
C LEU A 757 -18.00 27.15 -20.90
N PRO A 758 -18.13 28.32 -20.27
CA PRO A 758 -19.27 28.62 -19.43
C PRO A 758 -20.52 28.89 -20.27
N LEU A 759 -21.67 28.34 -19.84
CA LEU A 759 -22.98 28.58 -20.46
C LEU A 759 -23.67 29.84 -19.90
N VAL A 760 -22.91 30.67 -19.19
CA VAL A 760 -23.31 31.98 -18.66
C VAL A 760 -22.26 33.01 -19.06
N SER A 761 -22.70 34.24 -19.38
CA SER A 761 -21.80 35.34 -19.72
C SER A 761 -20.96 35.80 -18.53
N ASP A 762 -19.81 36.41 -18.83
CA ASP A 762 -18.96 37.14 -17.87
C ASP A 762 -18.31 36.26 -16.79
N VAL A 763 -18.01 35.00 -17.12
CA VAL A 763 -17.19 34.09 -16.30
C VAL A 763 -15.78 34.05 -16.88
N ASP A 764 -14.77 34.22 -16.02
CA ASP A 764 -13.36 34.11 -16.43
C ASP A 764 -13.05 32.67 -16.85
N THR A 765 -12.38 32.51 -17.99
CA THR A 765 -12.02 31.21 -18.58
C THR A 765 -10.58 30.81 -18.31
N LYS A 766 -9.84 31.63 -17.55
CA LYS A 766 -8.48 31.31 -17.11
C LYS A 766 -8.46 30.17 -16.10
N ARG A 767 -7.47 29.29 -16.25
CA ARG A 767 -7.16 28.18 -15.34
C ARG A 767 -5.86 28.52 -14.59
N PRO A 768 -5.92 29.20 -13.43
CA PRO A 768 -4.73 29.75 -12.79
C PRO A 768 -3.91 28.70 -12.01
N HIS A 769 -4.44 27.49 -11.81
CA HIS A 769 -3.78 26.44 -11.03
C HIS A 769 -3.14 25.38 -11.92
N GLU A 770 -2.04 24.79 -11.47
CA GLU A 770 -1.43 23.62 -12.15
C GLU A 770 -2.23 22.33 -11.90
N ASP A 771 -2.99 22.27 -10.80
CA ASP A 771 -3.76 21.09 -10.40
C ASP A 771 -5.20 21.14 -10.95
N LEU A 772 -5.71 19.97 -11.36
CA LEU A 772 -7.05 19.85 -11.94
C LEU A 772 -8.14 20.04 -10.87
N ALA A 773 -7.96 19.48 -9.68
CA ALA A 773 -8.94 19.61 -8.60
C ALA A 773 -9.09 21.07 -8.15
N ALA A 774 -7.97 21.80 -8.00
CA ALA A 774 -7.99 23.22 -7.67
C ALA A 774 -8.69 24.07 -8.75
N ASN A 775 -8.45 23.78 -10.02
CA ASN A 775 -9.15 24.44 -11.14
C ASN A 775 -10.65 24.11 -11.16
N LEU A 776 -11.04 22.87 -10.83
CA LEU A 776 -12.44 22.47 -10.72
C LEU A 776 -13.16 23.24 -9.60
N GLU A 777 -12.49 23.39 -8.45
CA GLU A 777 -12.99 24.19 -7.32
C GLU A 777 -13.14 25.67 -7.72
N HIS A 778 -12.14 26.21 -8.41
CA HIS A 778 -12.15 27.58 -8.92
C HIS A 778 -13.30 27.83 -9.92
N ALA A 779 -13.53 26.91 -10.86
CA ALA A 779 -14.64 26.97 -11.81
C ALA A 779 -16.00 27.03 -11.09
N ALA A 780 -16.20 26.19 -10.08
CA ALA A 780 -17.42 26.22 -9.27
C ALA A 780 -17.61 27.57 -8.56
N GLN A 781 -16.54 28.12 -7.97
CA GLN A 781 -16.57 29.42 -7.30
C GLN A 781 -16.93 30.56 -8.26
N LEU A 782 -16.40 30.57 -9.49
CA LEU A 782 -16.73 31.57 -10.51
C LEU A 782 -18.21 31.50 -10.94
N LEU A 783 -18.75 30.29 -11.14
CA LEU A 783 -20.17 30.11 -11.43
C LEU A 783 -21.06 30.62 -10.29
N LEU A 784 -20.67 30.37 -9.04
CA LEU A 784 -21.39 30.84 -7.86
C LEU A 784 -21.28 32.36 -7.67
N ASP A 785 -20.11 32.96 -7.91
CA ASP A 785 -19.93 34.41 -7.91
C ASP A 785 -20.83 35.09 -8.95
N ARG A 786 -21.00 34.46 -10.12
CA ARG A 786 -21.89 34.96 -11.17
C ARG A 786 -23.37 34.74 -10.87
N ARG A 787 -23.73 33.63 -10.21
CA ARG A 787 -25.09 33.31 -9.79
C ARG A 787 -25.56 34.23 -8.65
N TYR A 788 -24.67 34.55 -7.72
CA TYR A 788 -24.97 35.25 -6.50
C TYR A 788 -23.96 36.39 -6.23
N PRO A 789 -23.94 37.44 -7.07
CA PRO A 789 -22.96 38.51 -6.99
C PRO A 789 -23.01 39.27 -5.65
N GLN A 790 -24.18 39.32 -5.04
CA GLN A 790 -24.44 40.02 -3.78
C GLN A 790 -24.35 39.13 -2.53
N HIS A 791 -23.89 37.88 -2.65
CA HIS A 791 -23.71 37.01 -1.49
C HIS A 791 -22.62 37.56 -0.56
N PRO A 792 -22.83 37.58 0.77
CA PRO A 792 -21.83 38.08 1.71
C PRO A 792 -20.54 37.24 1.71
N THR A 793 -19.38 37.88 1.88
CA THR A 793 -18.11 37.16 2.08
C THR A 793 -17.85 37.00 3.58
N PHE A 794 -18.17 35.83 4.12
CA PHE A 794 -18.03 35.58 5.55
C PHE A 794 -16.57 35.39 5.97
N GLY A 795 -16.21 35.82 7.18
CA GLY A 795 -14.90 35.57 7.78
C GLY A 795 -14.75 34.17 8.38
N ALA A 796 -15.87 33.49 8.65
CA ALA A 796 -15.93 32.12 9.15
C ALA A 796 -17.19 31.41 8.62
N GLU A 797 -17.24 30.09 8.68
CA GLU A 797 -18.43 29.32 8.30
C GLU A 797 -19.60 29.65 9.24
N PRO A 798 -20.78 30.09 8.72
CA PRO A 798 -21.93 30.40 9.56
C PRO A 798 -22.54 29.16 10.19
N ARG A 799 -22.12 28.83 11.42
CA ARG A 799 -22.65 27.70 12.19
C ARG A 799 -23.87 28.11 12.98
N LYS A 800 -24.75 27.13 13.28
CA LYS A 800 -25.97 27.34 14.07
C LYS A 800 -25.71 28.10 15.38
N ALA A 801 -24.70 27.69 16.17
CA ALA A 801 -24.38 28.34 17.45
C ALA A 801 -23.93 29.81 17.29
N ASP A 802 -23.17 30.12 16.24
CA ASP A 802 -22.73 31.50 15.97
C ASP A 802 -23.93 32.37 15.53
N LEU A 803 -24.85 31.80 14.74
CA LEU A 803 -26.07 32.48 14.31
C LEU A 803 -27.06 32.68 15.48
N GLU A 804 -27.17 31.73 16.41
CA GLU A 804 -27.98 31.87 17.63
C GLU A 804 -27.42 32.97 18.55
N ARG A 805 -26.09 33.04 18.70
CA ARG A 805 -25.43 34.14 19.43
C ARG A 805 -25.67 35.49 18.76
N LEU A 806 -25.57 35.55 17.43
CA LEU A 806 -25.87 36.75 16.66
C LEU A 806 -27.33 37.17 16.84
N LEU A 807 -28.28 36.22 16.77
CA LEU A 807 -29.71 36.47 16.98
C LEU A 807 -29.99 37.05 18.38
N GLY A 808 -29.43 36.45 19.43
CA GLY A 808 -29.60 36.94 20.81
C GLY A 808 -29.07 38.37 21.00
N TRP A 809 -27.93 38.68 20.38
CA TRP A 809 -27.40 40.04 20.35
C TRP A 809 -28.31 41.00 19.55
N MET A 810 -28.79 40.59 18.38
CA MET A 810 -29.69 41.40 17.52
C MET A 810 -30.99 41.76 18.25
N VAL A 811 -31.58 40.83 18.98
CA VAL A 811 -32.83 41.06 19.74
C VAL A 811 -32.58 42.04 20.88
N SER A 812 -31.48 41.85 21.62
CA SER A 812 -31.07 42.77 22.70
C SER A 812 -30.77 44.18 22.20
N ALA A 813 -30.11 44.29 21.04
CA ALA A 813 -29.82 45.57 20.39
C ALA A 813 -31.02 46.20 19.67
N GLY A 814 -32.04 45.42 19.32
CA GLY A 814 -33.28 45.92 18.73
C GLY A 814 -34.19 46.60 19.75
N ASP A 815 -34.14 46.18 21.02
CA ASP A 815 -34.86 46.81 22.13
C ASP A 815 -34.16 48.10 22.65
N ALA A 816 -32.85 48.21 22.46
CA ALA A 816 -32.07 49.38 22.85
C ALA A 816 -32.00 50.41 21.71
N THR A 817 -32.29 51.68 22.00
CA THR A 817 -32.10 52.79 21.03
C THR A 817 -30.65 53.25 20.88
N VAL A 818 -29.70 52.55 21.52
CA VAL A 818 -28.28 52.89 21.65
C VAL A 818 -27.39 51.65 21.52
N SER A 819 -26.09 51.87 21.26
CA SER A 819 -25.12 50.79 21.11
C SER A 819 -25.00 49.90 22.36
N VAL A 820 -25.02 48.59 22.15
CA VAL A 820 -24.97 47.54 23.19
C VAL A 820 -23.54 47.02 23.34
N ALA A 821 -23.10 46.77 24.57
CA ALA A 821 -21.81 46.16 24.85
C ALA A 821 -21.81 44.67 24.49
N PHE A 822 -20.65 44.12 24.12
CA PHE A 822 -20.50 42.72 23.74
C PHE A 822 -19.22 42.15 24.36
N ASP A 823 -19.18 40.83 24.57
CA ASP A 823 -17.98 40.09 24.99
C ASP A 823 -17.11 39.69 23.79
N ASP A 824 -15.94 39.10 24.05
CA ASP A 824 -14.98 38.74 23.00
C ASP A 824 -15.52 37.69 22.01
N ASP A 825 -16.29 36.72 22.51
CA ASP A 825 -16.90 35.68 21.67
C ASP A 825 -17.96 36.26 20.73
N THR A 826 -18.79 37.18 21.23
CA THR A 826 -19.77 37.91 20.42
C THR A 826 -19.06 38.85 19.45
N ALA A 827 -17.97 39.53 19.87
CA ALA A 827 -17.18 40.39 18.98
C ALA A 827 -16.68 39.63 17.74
N LYS A 828 -16.23 38.39 17.92
CA LYS A 828 -15.80 37.52 16.82
C LYS A 828 -16.94 37.26 15.85
N VAL A 829 -18.12 36.85 16.34
CA VAL A 829 -19.32 36.58 15.52
C VAL A 829 -19.79 37.83 14.79
N LEU A 830 -19.84 38.98 15.47
CA LEU A 830 -20.22 40.26 14.86
C LEU A 830 -19.27 40.63 13.72
N ARG A 831 -17.96 40.36 13.86
CA ARG A 831 -16.96 40.63 12.82
C ARG A 831 -17.03 39.63 11.66
N THR A 832 -17.15 38.32 11.94
CA THR A 832 -17.06 37.28 10.90
C THR A 832 -18.37 37.01 10.18
N ILE A 833 -19.52 37.32 10.78
CA ILE A 833 -20.85 37.04 10.23
C ILE A 833 -21.72 38.32 10.21
N GLY A 834 -21.79 39.07 11.31
CA GLY A 834 -22.65 40.25 11.42
C GLY A 834 -22.29 41.39 10.46
N GLN A 835 -20.99 41.72 10.31
CA GLN A 835 -20.49 42.72 9.38
C GLN A 835 -20.67 42.32 7.91
N PRO A 836 -20.33 41.08 7.47
CA PRO A 836 -20.65 40.62 6.12
C PRO A 836 -22.13 40.67 5.75
N LEU A 837 -23.03 40.42 6.71
CA LEU A 837 -24.49 40.58 6.52
C LEU A 837 -24.96 42.04 6.64
N GLU A 838 -24.05 42.99 6.80
CA GLU A 838 -24.34 44.42 6.97
C GLU A 838 -25.29 44.71 8.14
N LEU A 839 -25.37 43.82 9.14
CA LEU A 839 -26.31 43.91 10.27
C LEU A 839 -25.80 44.76 11.43
N VAL A 840 -24.51 45.12 11.44
CA VAL A 840 -23.83 45.66 12.61
C VAL A 840 -22.91 46.82 12.26
N ASN A 841 -23.05 47.94 12.98
CA ASN A 841 -22.00 48.96 13.05
C ASN A 841 -21.13 48.67 14.29
N LEU A 842 -19.96 48.08 14.05
CA LEU A 842 -19.05 47.61 15.10
C LEU A 842 -18.13 48.73 15.60
N GLY A 843 -18.21 49.08 16.89
CA GLY A 843 -17.22 49.90 17.59
C GLY A 843 -16.19 49.05 18.34
N GLN A 844 -15.35 49.68 19.19
CA GLN A 844 -14.31 48.95 19.93
C GLN A 844 -14.85 48.04 21.05
N ALA A 845 -15.86 48.48 21.80
CA ALA A 845 -16.46 47.72 22.90
C ALA A 845 -18.01 47.72 22.89
N LYS A 846 -18.61 48.42 21.93
CA LYS A 846 -20.06 48.53 21.75
C LYS A 846 -20.40 48.47 20.27
N ALA A 847 -21.57 47.93 19.94
CA ALA A 847 -22.09 47.85 18.58
C ALA A 847 -23.55 48.26 18.52
N SER A 848 -23.99 48.82 17.39
CA SER A 848 -25.40 49.11 17.13
C SER A 848 -25.94 48.25 15.99
N LEU A 849 -27.18 47.80 16.13
CA LEU A 849 -27.90 47.07 15.09
C LEU A 849 -28.22 47.99 13.92
N ARG A 850 -27.97 47.50 12.70
CA ARG A 850 -28.22 48.21 11.46
C ARG A 850 -29.43 47.62 10.75
N LEU A 851 -30.52 48.39 10.64
CA LEU A 851 -31.78 47.96 10.01
C LEU A 851 -31.96 48.50 8.57
N ASP A 852 -31.06 49.35 8.09
CA ASP A 852 -31.05 49.90 6.72
C ASP A 852 -30.14 49.10 5.77
N SER A 853 -29.76 47.87 6.15
CA SER A 853 -28.89 47.01 5.36
C SER A 853 -29.61 46.38 4.16
N ARG A 854 -28.88 45.97 3.12
CA ARG A 854 -29.50 45.41 1.90
C ARG A 854 -30.41 44.22 2.21
N TYR A 855 -29.94 43.30 3.05
CA TYR A 855 -30.62 42.03 3.32
C TYR A 855 -31.83 42.25 4.21
N ILE A 856 -31.66 43.02 5.30
CA ILE A 856 -32.75 43.22 6.26
C ILE A 856 -33.83 44.16 5.72
N LYS A 857 -33.45 45.16 4.90
CA LYS A 857 -34.41 46.02 4.21
C LYS A 857 -35.31 45.22 3.27
N ASP A 858 -34.74 44.29 2.51
CA ASP A 858 -35.48 43.40 1.62
C ASP A 858 -36.45 42.49 2.35
N VAL A 859 -36.03 41.99 3.52
CA VAL A 859 -36.87 41.20 4.42
C VAL A 859 -38.03 42.06 4.92
N LEU A 860 -37.74 43.24 5.48
CA LEU A 860 -38.74 44.13 6.04
C LEU A 860 -39.76 44.63 5.00
N GLN A 861 -39.33 44.92 3.77
CA GLN A 861 -40.23 45.31 2.68
C GLN A 861 -41.20 44.19 2.29
N ARG A 862 -40.75 42.92 2.31
CA ARG A 862 -41.60 41.77 1.99
C ARG A 862 -42.52 41.38 3.13
N THR A 863 -42.13 41.69 4.36
CA THR A 863 -42.96 41.51 5.55
C THR A 863 -43.83 42.72 5.88
N ASP A 864 -43.91 43.74 5.02
CA ASP A 864 -44.80 44.90 5.20
C ASP A 864 -46.24 44.60 4.77
N LYS A 865 -46.76 43.45 5.20
CA LYS A 865 -48.16 43.04 5.05
C LYS A 865 -48.61 42.45 6.38
N ASP A 866 -49.92 42.45 6.65
CA ASP A 866 -50.45 41.91 7.91
C ASP A 866 -50.19 40.40 8.05
N LEU A 867 -50.20 39.67 6.93
CA LEU A 867 -49.99 38.22 6.84
C LEU A 867 -49.05 37.89 5.68
N VAL A 868 -47.99 37.13 5.97
CA VAL A 868 -46.95 36.75 4.98
C VAL A 868 -46.55 35.29 5.17
N ASN A 869 -46.41 34.54 4.08
CA ASN A 869 -45.93 33.17 4.17
C ASN A 869 -44.40 33.14 4.34
N TRP A 870 -43.90 32.26 5.20
CA TRP A 870 -42.47 32.07 5.40
C TRP A 870 -41.71 31.77 4.09
N SER A 871 -42.33 30.98 3.21
CA SER A 871 -41.78 30.63 1.90
C SER A 871 -41.47 31.86 1.05
N GLU A 872 -42.37 32.85 0.99
CA GLU A 872 -42.22 34.07 0.16
C GLU A 872 -40.91 34.82 0.47
N VAL A 873 -40.56 34.95 1.76
CA VAL A 873 -39.33 35.64 2.17
C VAL A 873 -38.13 34.70 2.06
N SER A 874 -38.28 33.45 2.47
CA SER A 874 -37.17 32.49 2.49
C SER A 874 -36.69 32.09 1.10
N GLU A 875 -37.58 31.97 0.12
CA GLU A 875 -37.27 31.69 -1.28
C GLU A 875 -36.59 32.90 -1.91
N TRP A 876 -37.11 34.12 -1.68
CA TRP A 876 -36.45 35.34 -2.16
C TRP A 876 -34.99 35.46 -1.70
N LEU A 877 -34.73 35.26 -0.41
CA LEU A 877 -33.37 35.34 0.13
C LEU A 877 -32.44 34.25 -0.41
N ARG A 878 -32.98 33.07 -0.72
CA ARG A 878 -32.23 31.97 -1.35
C ARG A 878 -31.95 32.25 -2.82
N GLU A 879 -32.93 32.76 -3.56
CA GLU A 879 -32.82 33.01 -5.00
C GLU A 879 -31.97 34.22 -5.33
N GLN A 880 -32.11 35.34 -4.61
CA GLN A 880 -31.36 36.56 -4.93
C GLN A 880 -29.94 36.55 -4.38
N TYR A 881 -29.79 36.12 -3.13
CA TYR A 881 -28.54 36.26 -2.40
C TYR A 881 -27.82 34.93 -2.19
N GLY A 882 -28.47 33.79 -2.48
CA GLY A 882 -27.88 32.47 -2.27
C GLY A 882 -27.72 32.11 -0.80
N LEU A 883 -28.46 32.73 0.13
CA LEU A 883 -28.27 32.50 1.56
C LEU A 883 -28.64 31.06 1.94
N GLN A 884 -27.80 30.41 2.74
CA GLN A 884 -28.10 29.07 3.25
C GLN A 884 -29.29 29.09 4.22
N PRO A 885 -30.02 27.97 4.39
CA PRO A 885 -31.21 27.91 5.24
C PRO A 885 -31.00 28.48 6.65
N LEU A 886 -29.89 28.16 7.33
CA LEU A 886 -29.62 28.67 8.68
C LEU A 886 -29.50 30.20 8.73
N ILE A 887 -28.97 30.82 7.68
CA ILE A 887 -28.83 32.29 7.59
C ILE A 887 -30.19 32.91 7.30
N VAL A 888 -31.02 32.28 6.48
CA VAL A 888 -32.40 32.73 6.24
C VAL A 888 -33.22 32.66 7.53
N ASP A 889 -33.08 31.56 8.27
CA ASP A 889 -33.75 31.37 9.56
C ASP A 889 -33.34 32.44 10.57
N LEU A 890 -32.10 32.94 10.55
CA LEU A 890 -31.67 34.06 11.40
C LEU A 890 -32.53 35.30 11.17
N PHE A 891 -32.74 35.71 9.91
CA PHE A 891 -33.55 36.88 9.59
C PHE A 891 -35.01 36.70 10.02
N LEU A 892 -35.56 35.52 9.76
CA LEU A 892 -36.96 35.22 10.05
C LEU A 892 -37.22 35.03 11.54
N ALA A 893 -36.32 34.36 12.27
CA ALA A 893 -36.36 34.25 13.72
C ALA A 893 -36.21 35.64 14.39
N PHE A 894 -35.38 36.52 13.84
CA PHE A 894 -35.27 37.89 14.32
C PHE A 894 -36.60 38.66 14.19
N LEU A 895 -37.29 38.55 13.05
CA LEU A 895 -38.64 39.11 12.90
C LEU A 895 -39.63 38.52 13.90
N CYS A 896 -39.56 37.19 14.11
CA CYS A 896 -40.46 36.48 15.03
C CYS A 896 -40.30 36.93 16.49
N GLN A 897 -39.10 37.39 16.85
CA GLN A 897 -38.83 37.89 18.19
C GLN A 897 -39.18 39.38 18.35
N ARG A 898 -39.26 40.13 17.24
CA ARG A 898 -39.46 41.58 17.27
C ARG A 898 -40.92 42.00 17.04
N ASP A 899 -41.49 41.67 15.89
CA ASP A 899 -42.73 42.29 15.38
C ASP A 899 -43.68 41.34 14.65
N HIS A 900 -43.27 40.09 14.39
CA HIS A 900 -44.12 39.09 13.74
C HIS A 900 -44.34 37.88 14.63
N ARG A 901 -45.56 37.36 14.69
CA ARG A 901 -45.93 36.09 15.29
C ARG A 901 -45.82 35.00 14.24
N ALA A 902 -45.13 33.91 14.56
CA ALA A 902 -45.12 32.72 13.73
C ALA A 902 -46.31 31.82 14.09
N LEU A 903 -47.16 31.53 13.11
CA LEU A 903 -48.32 30.66 13.24
C LEU A 903 -48.13 29.40 12.39
N ASN A 904 -48.58 28.25 12.90
CA ASN A 904 -48.76 27.05 12.10
C ASN A 904 -49.81 27.31 11.02
N GLN A 905 -49.49 27.06 9.75
CA GLN A 905 -50.47 27.23 8.67
C GLN A 905 -51.68 26.30 8.79
N VAL A 906 -51.52 25.13 9.43
CA VAL A 906 -52.58 24.13 9.57
C VAL A 906 -53.40 24.38 10.85
N SER A 907 -52.75 24.46 12.02
CA SER A 907 -53.46 24.59 13.29
C SER A 907 -53.84 26.03 13.64
N GLY A 908 -53.13 27.03 13.09
CA GLY A 908 -53.29 28.43 13.45
C GLY A 908 -52.69 28.80 14.81
N ASP A 909 -52.03 27.86 15.49
CA ASP A 909 -51.40 28.10 16.79
C ASP A 909 -50.03 28.76 16.65
N PRO A 910 -49.60 29.57 17.63
CA PRO A 910 -48.25 30.12 17.67
C PRO A 910 -47.19 29.02 17.75
N ILE A 911 -46.12 29.16 16.97
CA ILE A 911 -44.97 28.25 16.96
C ILE A 911 -43.70 29.01 17.34
N ASP A 912 -42.84 28.32 18.08
CA ASP A 912 -41.48 28.76 18.34
C ASP A 912 -40.56 28.56 17.14
N VAL A 913 -40.17 29.66 16.50
CA VAL A 913 -39.17 29.67 15.45
C VAL A 913 -37.77 29.55 16.05
N THR A 914 -36.98 28.62 15.52
CA THR A 914 -35.57 28.42 15.87
C THR A 914 -34.72 28.23 14.62
N ILE A 915 -33.42 28.50 14.72
CA ILE A 915 -32.49 28.32 13.60
C ILE A 915 -32.31 26.83 13.32
N GLY A 916 -32.48 26.42 12.06
CA GLY A 916 -32.40 25.03 11.63
C GLY A 916 -33.72 24.25 11.83
N MET A 917 -34.86 24.93 11.78
CA MET A 917 -36.15 24.25 11.76
C MET A 917 -36.35 23.43 10.48
N PRO A 918 -37.07 22.29 10.53
CA PRO A 918 -37.37 21.51 9.34
C PRO A 918 -38.21 22.31 8.34
N ALA A 919 -37.85 22.23 7.05
CA ALA A 919 -38.58 22.88 5.96
C ALA A 919 -40.02 22.37 5.76
N SER A 920 -40.39 21.25 6.41
CA SER A 920 -41.75 20.70 6.39
C SER A 920 -42.73 21.48 7.27
N VAL A 921 -42.25 22.37 8.14
CA VAL A 921 -43.12 23.18 9.00
C VAL A 921 -43.64 24.36 8.20
N ALA A 922 -44.92 24.31 7.85
CA ALA A 922 -45.59 25.39 7.13
C ALA A 922 -45.89 26.56 8.09
N ILE A 923 -45.10 27.64 8.00
CA ILE A 923 -45.20 28.80 8.88
C ILE A 923 -45.81 29.99 8.14
N ARG A 924 -46.71 30.71 8.82
CA ARG A 924 -47.21 32.02 8.41
C ARG A 924 -46.81 33.06 9.45
N LEU A 925 -46.34 34.20 8.99
CA LEU A 925 -45.98 35.35 9.81
C LEU A 925 -47.18 36.31 9.86
N GLU A 926 -47.61 36.66 11.07
CA GLU A 926 -48.67 37.63 11.35
C GLU A 926 -48.08 38.81 12.13
N ARG A 927 -48.39 40.06 11.78
CA ARG A 927 -47.88 41.21 12.54
C ARG A 927 -48.44 41.21 13.98
N GLY A 928 -47.55 41.26 14.97
CA GLY A 928 -47.90 41.23 16.40
C GLY A 928 -47.42 42.44 17.19
N LYS A 929 -47.91 42.58 18.42
CA LYS A 929 -47.54 43.65 19.35
C LYS A 929 -46.96 43.08 20.65
N LEU A 930 -45.88 43.70 21.11
CA LEU A 930 -45.28 43.41 22.41
C LEU A 930 -46.01 44.15 23.52
N VAL A 931 -46.30 43.46 24.62
CA VAL A 931 -46.73 44.11 25.87
C VAL A 931 -45.60 44.95 26.42
N GLY A 932 -45.91 46.06 27.10
CA GLY A 932 -44.91 46.95 27.68
C GLY A 932 -44.09 46.27 28.80
N HIS A 933 -43.01 46.92 29.22
CA HIS A 933 -42.09 46.36 30.23
C HIS A 933 -42.77 46.14 31.59
N ALA A 934 -43.65 47.05 31.99
CA ALA A 934 -44.39 46.94 33.25
C ALA A 934 -45.40 45.79 33.21
N GLU A 935 -46.14 45.67 32.11
CA GLU A 935 -47.09 44.58 31.86
C GLU A 935 -46.37 43.23 31.84
N TRP A 936 -45.23 43.13 31.14
CA TRP A 936 -44.43 41.90 31.08
C TRP A 936 -43.96 41.46 32.46
N SER A 937 -43.46 42.38 33.29
CA SER A 937 -43.04 42.07 34.65
C SER A 937 -44.19 41.47 35.48
N ARG A 938 -45.40 42.01 35.32
CA ARG A 938 -46.60 41.52 36.01
C ARG A 938 -47.07 40.16 35.48
N VAL A 939 -47.02 39.94 34.16
CA VAL A 939 -47.30 38.61 33.57
C VAL A 939 -46.33 37.57 34.13
N ARG A 940 -45.03 37.88 34.21
CA ARG A 940 -44.01 36.97 34.76
C ARG A 940 -44.32 36.56 36.21
N GLU A 941 -44.78 37.51 37.02
CA GLU A 941 -45.18 37.25 38.40
C GLU A 941 -46.42 36.34 38.47
N LEU A 942 -47.46 36.65 37.69
CA LEU A 942 -48.70 35.86 37.65
C LEU A 942 -48.50 34.44 37.10
N CYS A 943 -47.51 34.20 36.23
CA CYS A 943 -47.18 32.85 35.75
C CYS A 943 -46.90 31.88 36.90
N GLY A 944 -46.02 32.29 37.83
CA GLY A 944 -45.69 31.51 39.01
C GLY A 944 -46.82 31.52 40.03
N GLN A 945 -47.36 32.71 40.32
CA GLN A 945 -48.35 32.86 41.37
C GLN A 945 -49.71 32.24 41.04
N LEU A 946 -50.17 32.17 39.80
CA LEU A 946 -51.49 31.59 39.51
C LEU A 946 -51.38 30.15 39.05
N LEU A 947 -50.40 29.84 38.20
CA LEU A 947 -50.39 28.58 37.45
C LEU A 947 -49.24 27.66 37.85
N GLY A 948 -48.34 28.10 38.74
CA GLY A 948 -47.16 27.34 39.14
C GLY A 948 -46.16 27.15 38.00
N LEU A 949 -46.18 28.06 37.00
CA LEU A 949 -45.25 28.04 35.88
C LEU A 949 -43.93 28.73 36.27
N PRO A 950 -42.78 28.29 35.73
CA PRO A 950 -41.51 28.98 35.96
C PRO A 950 -41.59 30.43 35.46
N GLN A 951 -40.95 31.36 36.18
CA GLN A 951 -40.94 32.75 35.75
C GLN A 951 -40.19 32.89 34.41
N PRO A 952 -40.81 33.49 33.37
CA PRO A 952 -40.14 33.73 32.10
C PRO A 952 -38.95 34.68 32.25
N ALA A 953 -38.10 34.74 31.22
CA ALA A 953 -36.98 35.69 31.16
C ALA A 953 -37.47 37.15 31.26
N ALA A 954 -36.63 38.02 31.82
CA ALA A 954 -36.94 39.45 31.96
C ALA A 954 -36.96 40.17 30.59
N GLN A 955 -36.11 39.74 29.66
CA GLN A 955 -36.12 40.22 28.28
C GLN A 955 -37.40 39.75 27.58
N ARG A 956 -38.12 40.68 26.95
CA ARG A 956 -39.37 40.39 26.22
C ARG A 956 -39.07 40.16 24.74
N SER A 957 -39.76 39.21 24.15
CA SER A 957 -39.82 39.02 22.70
C SER A 957 -41.21 38.51 22.33
N LEU A 958 -41.63 38.72 21.09
CA LEU A 958 -43.02 38.43 20.71
C LEU A 958 -43.27 36.92 20.76
N GLN A 959 -42.32 36.15 20.26
CA GLN A 959 -42.29 34.71 20.40
C GLN A 959 -42.31 34.23 21.87
N LEU A 960 -41.55 34.87 22.79
CA LEU A 960 -41.61 34.52 24.21
C LEU A 960 -42.98 34.85 24.82
N GLN A 961 -43.55 35.99 24.45
CA GLN A 961 -44.90 36.39 24.87
C GLN A 961 -45.96 35.39 24.41
N ASP A 962 -45.90 34.95 23.16
CA ASP A 962 -46.80 33.94 22.59
C ASP A 962 -46.63 32.58 23.29
N ARG A 963 -45.39 32.12 23.50
CA ARG A 963 -45.10 30.89 24.23
C ARG A 963 -45.67 30.93 25.65
N VAL A 964 -45.44 32.02 26.38
CA VAL A 964 -45.96 32.20 27.73
C VAL A 964 -47.48 32.22 27.72
N ALA A 965 -48.12 32.92 26.79
CA ALA A 965 -49.57 32.93 26.66
C ALA A 965 -50.15 31.52 26.39
N SER A 966 -49.51 30.73 25.52
CA SER A 966 -49.89 29.33 25.25
C SER A 966 -49.73 28.43 26.48
N GLN A 967 -48.60 28.51 27.19
CA GLN A 967 -48.37 27.75 28.43
C GLN A 967 -49.38 28.12 29.52
N MET A 968 -49.68 29.42 29.64
CA MET A 968 -50.69 29.90 30.58
C MET A 968 -52.09 29.42 30.19
N ARG A 969 -52.43 29.38 28.90
CA ARG A 969 -53.70 28.84 28.40
C ARG A 969 -53.87 27.37 28.77
N GLU A 970 -52.88 26.52 28.48
CA GLU A 970 -52.96 25.09 28.79
C GLU A 970 -53.22 24.85 30.28
N ARG A 971 -52.42 25.48 31.15
CA ARG A 971 -52.61 25.36 32.60
C ARG A 971 -53.94 25.98 33.06
N ALA A 972 -54.37 27.08 32.47
CA ALA A 972 -55.65 27.71 32.81
C ALA A 972 -56.85 26.82 32.45
N ILE A 973 -56.80 26.09 31.33
CA ILE A 973 -57.85 25.13 30.95
C ILE A 973 -58.03 24.08 32.05
N ASP A 974 -56.93 23.48 32.51
CA ASP A 974 -56.97 22.48 33.58
C ASP A 974 -57.49 23.07 34.90
N ARG A 975 -56.94 24.22 35.31
CA ARG A 975 -57.37 24.91 36.54
C ARG A 975 -58.85 25.28 36.52
N ARG A 976 -59.36 25.79 35.40
CA ARG A 976 -60.78 26.12 35.22
C ARG A 976 -61.66 24.88 35.29
N ARG A 977 -61.23 23.76 34.69
CA ARG A 977 -61.97 22.49 34.79
C ARG A 977 -62.08 22.03 36.25
N THR A 978 -60.98 22.11 37.01
CA THR A 978 -60.98 21.78 38.44
C THR A 978 -61.86 22.74 39.26
N LEU A 979 -61.79 24.05 38.99
CA LEU A 979 -62.65 25.06 39.65
C LEU A 979 -64.15 24.83 39.35
N GLN A 980 -64.49 24.53 38.10
CA GLN A 980 -65.86 24.20 37.70
C GLN A 980 -66.35 22.93 38.39
N GLY A 981 -65.56 21.85 38.39
CA GLY A 981 -65.90 20.61 39.09
C GLY A 981 -66.04 20.78 40.59
N LEU A 982 -65.18 21.60 41.22
CA LEU A 982 -65.30 21.96 42.65
C LEU A 982 -66.57 22.74 42.94
N HIS A 983 -66.92 23.72 42.11
CA HIS A 983 -68.14 24.49 42.25
C HIS A 983 -69.39 23.60 42.14
N GLU A 984 -69.42 22.70 41.14
CA GLU A 984 -70.48 21.69 40.98
C GLU A 984 -70.55 20.75 42.18
N ARG A 985 -69.40 20.28 42.68
CA ARG A 985 -69.32 19.38 43.84
C ARG A 985 -69.82 20.05 45.13
N LEU A 986 -69.50 21.32 45.36
CA LEU A 986 -70.03 22.08 46.49
C LEU A 986 -71.56 22.23 46.39
N GLY A 987 -72.08 22.47 45.18
CA GLY A 987 -73.53 22.48 44.93
C GLY A 987 -74.20 21.14 45.24
N GLN A 988 -73.61 20.01 44.81
CA GLN A 988 -74.10 18.67 45.16
C GLN A 988 -74.11 18.41 46.68
N LEU A 989 -73.18 19.01 47.41
CA LEU A 989 -73.09 18.95 48.87
C LEU A 989 -74.01 19.97 49.58
N GLY A 990 -74.91 20.64 48.85
CA GLY A 990 -75.90 21.57 49.40
C GLY A 990 -75.35 22.95 49.74
N VAL A 991 -74.15 23.30 49.28
CA VAL A 991 -73.49 24.60 49.53
C VAL A 991 -73.53 25.42 48.25
N GLU A 992 -74.70 25.99 47.94
CA GLU A 992 -74.91 26.84 46.75
C GLU A 992 -74.51 28.30 46.98
N THR A 993 -74.53 28.77 48.23
CA THR A 993 -74.18 30.14 48.60
C THR A 993 -73.18 30.16 49.76
N GLY A 994 -72.24 31.10 49.73
CA GLY A 994 -71.17 31.21 50.73
C GLY A 994 -69.92 31.88 50.17
N ALA A 995 -68.92 32.11 51.01
CA ALA A 995 -67.67 32.76 50.61
C ALA A 995 -66.87 31.88 49.63
N ARG A 996 -66.68 30.58 49.90
CA ARG A 996 -65.89 29.70 49.02
C ARG A 996 -66.51 29.45 47.63
N PRO A 997 -67.82 29.15 47.48
CA PRO A 997 -68.44 29.06 46.15
C PRO A 997 -68.26 30.32 45.32
N ASN A 998 -68.35 31.51 45.94
CA ASN A 998 -68.12 32.81 45.30
C ASN A 998 -66.65 33.00 44.90
N GLU A 999 -65.71 32.71 45.80
CA GLU A 999 -64.27 32.77 45.53
C GLU A 999 -63.87 31.84 44.35
N ILE A 1000 -64.43 30.63 44.28
CA ILE A 1000 -64.19 29.66 43.19
C ILE A 1000 -64.79 30.17 41.87
N ALA A 1001 -66.02 30.70 41.90
CA ALA A 1001 -66.66 31.26 40.72
C ALA A 1001 -65.89 32.49 40.18
N GLU A 1002 -65.42 33.35 41.08
CA GLU A 1002 -64.60 34.52 40.75
C GLU A 1002 -63.22 34.12 40.21
N ALA A 1003 -62.54 33.17 40.84
CA ALA A 1003 -61.29 32.58 40.34
C ALA A 1003 -61.45 32.05 38.91
N ASN A 1004 -62.54 31.32 38.66
CA ASN A 1004 -62.86 30.81 37.33
C ASN A 1004 -63.12 31.96 36.35
N ALA A 1005 -63.87 32.99 36.73
CA ALA A 1005 -64.14 34.15 35.86
C ALA A 1005 -62.87 34.94 35.50
N ARG A 1006 -61.96 35.16 36.46
CA ARG A 1006 -60.71 35.91 36.24
C ARG A 1006 -59.69 35.17 35.36
N LEU A 1007 -59.78 33.84 35.25
CA LEU A 1007 -58.97 33.04 34.31
C LEU A 1007 -59.56 32.96 32.89
N ALA A 1008 -60.75 33.50 32.64
CA ALA A 1008 -61.44 33.40 31.34
C ALA A 1008 -60.66 33.94 30.14
N PRO A 1009 -59.97 35.10 30.24
CA PRO A 1009 -59.24 35.65 29.12
C PRO A 1009 -58.19 34.70 28.52
N LEU A 1010 -57.60 33.79 29.32
CA LEU A 1010 -56.57 32.86 28.86
C LEU A 1010 -57.10 31.76 27.93
N VAL A 1011 -58.40 31.45 28.01
CA VAL A 1011 -59.04 30.34 27.29
C VAL A 1011 -59.85 30.83 26.07
N GLU A 1012 -59.81 32.13 25.77
CA GLU A 1012 -60.38 32.67 24.54
C GLU A 1012 -59.70 32.09 23.29
N SER A 1013 -60.49 31.86 22.24
CA SER A 1013 -60.05 31.22 20.99
C SER A 1013 -59.21 32.12 20.07
N THR A 1014 -58.53 33.14 20.60
CA THR A 1014 -57.70 34.07 19.84
C THR A 1014 -56.23 33.69 19.90
N SER A 1015 -55.51 33.84 18.79
CA SER A 1015 -54.05 33.70 18.73
C SER A 1015 -53.32 34.95 19.25
N ASP A 1016 -54.03 36.05 19.52
CA ASP A 1016 -53.42 37.32 19.89
C ASP A 1016 -53.02 37.40 21.37
N SER A 1017 -51.81 36.95 21.68
CA SER A 1017 -51.24 36.99 23.03
C SER A 1017 -51.24 38.37 23.66
N HIS A 1018 -51.08 39.45 22.88
CA HIS A 1018 -51.10 40.81 23.41
C HIS A 1018 -52.45 41.14 24.04
N LYS A 1019 -53.54 40.84 23.31
CA LYS A 1019 -54.91 41.05 23.81
C LYS A 1019 -55.22 40.14 24.99
N VAL A 1020 -54.85 38.86 24.91
CA VAL A 1020 -55.08 37.87 25.96
C VAL A 1020 -54.40 38.28 27.27
N LEU A 1021 -53.13 38.67 27.20
CA LEU A 1021 -52.36 39.04 28.39
C LEU A 1021 -52.86 40.36 28.99
N LEU A 1022 -53.20 41.37 28.19
CA LEU A 1022 -53.79 42.60 28.72
C LEU A 1022 -55.17 42.37 29.35
N ALA A 1023 -56.01 41.54 28.74
CA ALA A 1023 -57.31 41.17 29.30
C ALA A 1023 -57.16 40.38 30.61
N LEU A 1024 -56.14 39.51 30.71
CA LEU A 1024 -55.78 38.84 31.96
C LEU A 1024 -55.33 39.86 33.02
N LEU A 1025 -54.37 40.73 32.71
CA LEU A 1025 -53.86 41.74 33.65
C LEU A 1025 -54.97 42.67 34.17
N ALA A 1026 -55.97 42.97 33.36
CA ALA A 1026 -57.12 43.78 33.76
C ALA A 1026 -58.03 43.08 34.80
N LYS A 1027 -58.04 41.74 34.85
CA LYS A 1027 -58.85 40.94 35.78
C LYS A 1027 -58.15 40.62 37.11
N TRP A 1028 -56.84 40.78 37.18
CA TRP A 1028 -56.03 40.44 38.36
C TRP A 1028 -55.40 41.70 38.94
N PRO A 1029 -55.88 42.28 40.05
CA PRO A 1029 -55.33 43.51 40.63
C PRO A 1029 -53.87 43.36 41.06
N SER A 1030 -53.15 44.46 41.25
CA SER A 1030 -51.71 44.43 41.61
C SER A 1030 -51.46 44.09 43.09
N GLU A 1031 -52.50 44.04 43.92
CA GLU A 1031 -52.40 43.76 45.36
C GLU A 1031 -51.97 42.31 45.62
N ALA A 1032 -50.96 42.12 46.46
CA ALA A 1032 -50.37 40.81 46.74
C ALA A 1032 -51.29 39.89 47.58
N ASP A 1033 -52.17 40.48 48.41
CA ASP A 1033 -53.02 39.77 49.38
C ASP A 1033 -54.40 39.36 48.82
N ASP A 1034 -54.54 39.30 47.49
CA ASP A 1034 -55.80 38.93 46.83
C ASP A 1034 -56.16 37.45 47.14
N PRO A 1035 -57.24 37.19 47.92
CA PRO A 1035 -57.58 35.85 48.40
C PRO A 1035 -57.91 34.88 47.24
N VAL A 1036 -58.34 35.42 46.10
CA VAL A 1036 -58.67 34.63 44.91
C VAL A 1036 -57.40 34.00 44.30
N ARG A 1037 -56.22 34.61 44.46
CA ARG A 1037 -54.93 34.03 44.01
C ARG A 1037 -54.63 32.72 44.73
N ALA A 1038 -54.81 32.69 46.05
CA ALA A 1038 -54.58 31.50 46.86
C ALA A 1038 -55.53 30.37 46.47
N VAL A 1039 -56.79 30.68 46.13
CA VAL A 1039 -57.77 29.69 45.66
C VAL A 1039 -57.33 29.04 44.35
N VAL A 1040 -56.82 29.80 43.38
CA VAL A 1040 -56.31 29.23 42.12
C VAL A 1040 -55.08 28.34 42.36
N GLN A 1041 -54.15 28.77 43.21
CA GLN A 1041 -52.95 27.98 43.56
C GLN A 1041 -53.31 26.65 44.23
N GLN A 1042 -54.24 26.69 45.19
CA GLN A 1042 -54.56 25.56 46.06
C GLN A 1042 -55.67 24.66 45.50
N VAL A 1043 -56.23 24.98 44.33
CA VAL A 1043 -57.43 24.33 43.78
C VAL A 1043 -57.35 22.80 43.76
N GLU A 1044 -56.19 22.22 43.40
CA GLU A 1044 -56.02 20.76 43.40
C GLU A 1044 -55.96 20.19 44.81
N GLY A 1045 -55.35 20.91 45.76
CA GLY A 1045 -55.35 20.54 47.17
C GLY A 1045 -56.76 20.54 47.74
N ILE A 1046 -57.55 21.56 47.41
CA ILE A 1046 -58.96 21.68 47.80
C ILE A 1046 -59.78 20.54 47.20
N ARG A 1047 -59.63 20.25 45.90
CA ARG A 1047 -60.28 19.11 45.24
C ARG A 1047 -59.91 17.80 45.93
N HIS A 1048 -58.62 17.53 46.12
CA HIS A 1048 -58.17 16.30 46.77
C HIS A 1048 -58.65 16.15 48.21
N ALA A 1049 -58.78 17.24 48.96
CA ALA A 1049 -59.38 17.20 50.30
C ALA A 1049 -60.86 16.83 50.20
N LEU A 1050 -61.61 17.50 49.32
CA LEU A 1050 -63.04 17.30 49.16
C LEU A 1050 -63.42 15.91 48.59
N ASP A 1051 -62.58 15.35 47.71
CA ASP A 1051 -62.72 13.98 47.20
C ASP A 1051 -62.56 12.93 48.32
N GLY A 1052 -61.85 13.28 49.40
CA GLY A 1052 -61.68 12.42 50.56
C GLY A 1052 -62.87 12.40 51.51
N LEU A 1053 -63.92 13.18 51.25
CA LEU A 1053 -65.15 13.18 52.04
C LEU A 1053 -65.91 11.85 51.88
N ASP A 1054 -66.29 11.22 52.98
CA ASP A 1054 -67.09 9.99 52.95
C ASP A 1054 -68.57 10.32 52.69
N ASP A 1055 -68.95 10.34 51.41
CA ASP A 1055 -70.33 10.58 50.96
C ASP A 1055 -71.33 9.57 51.53
N GLY A 1056 -70.89 8.32 51.75
CA GLY A 1056 -71.71 7.26 52.32
C GLY A 1056 -72.06 7.57 53.76
N ALA A 1057 -71.04 7.91 54.57
CA ALA A 1057 -71.24 8.33 55.95
C ALA A 1057 -72.12 9.57 56.06
N ARG A 1058 -71.85 10.59 55.22
CA ARG A 1058 -72.67 11.80 55.16
C ARG A 1058 -74.14 11.49 54.86
N ASN A 1059 -74.42 10.70 53.83
CA ASN A 1059 -75.79 10.34 53.45
C ASN A 1059 -76.52 9.53 54.53
N ASN A 1060 -75.80 8.66 55.25
CA ASN A 1060 -76.36 7.93 56.38
C ASN A 1060 -76.73 8.88 57.54
N LEU A 1061 -75.85 9.83 57.86
CA LEU A 1061 -76.14 10.87 58.85
C LEU A 1061 -77.29 11.79 58.44
N GLU A 1062 -77.39 12.17 57.17
CA GLU A 1062 -78.52 12.97 56.65
C GLU A 1062 -79.87 12.27 56.88
N ARG A 1063 -79.94 10.95 56.67
CA ARG A 1063 -81.14 10.15 56.97
C ARG A 1063 -81.42 10.03 58.47
N ALA A 1064 -80.39 10.14 59.31
CA ALA A 1064 -80.49 9.99 60.75
C ALA A 1064 -80.80 11.30 61.51
N ARG A 1065 -80.98 12.44 60.81
CA ARG A 1065 -81.35 13.73 61.43
C ARG A 1065 -82.61 13.64 62.32
N GLY A 1066 -83.55 12.74 61.99
CA GLY A 1066 -84.79 12.53 62.73
C GLY A 1066 -84.70 11.58 63.94
N HIS A 1067 -83.52 11.04 64.27
CA HIS A 1067 -83.35 10.08 65.36
C HIS A 1067 -83.49 10.75 66.74
N SER A 1068 -84.30 10.20 67.65
CA SER A 1068 -84.75 10.88 68.88
C SER A 1068 -83.62 11.41 69.80
N PRO A 1069 -82.69 10.59 70.33
CA PRO A 1069 -81.61 11.11 71.21
C PRO A 1069 -80.39 11.68 70.48
N LEU A 1070 -80.15 11.29 69.22
CA LEU A 1070 -78.89 11.58 68.50
C LEU A 1070 -79.05 12.61 67.37
N GLY A 1071 -80.28 12.90 66.95
CA GLY A 1071 -80.60 13.85 65.86
C GLY A 1071 -79.94 15.22 66.00
N PRO A 1072 -80.00 15.90 67.17
CA PRO A 1072 -79.34 17.20 67.35
C PRO A 1072 -77.81 17.14 67.20
N ARG A 1073 -77.15 16.06 67.64
CA ARG A 1073 -75.69 15.86 67.48
C ARG A 1073 -75.33 15.58 66.03
N VAL A 1074 -76.16 14.81 65.33
CA VAL A 1074 -76.01 14.52 63.90
C VAL A 1074 -76.19 15.80 63.07
N SER A 1075 -77.21 16.61 63.37
CA SER A 1075 -77.42 17.92 62.73
C SER A 1075 -76.24 18.86 62.98
N ALA A 1076 -75.76 18.98 64.23
CA ALA A 1076 -74.60 19.82 64.53
C ALA A 1076 -73.33 19.37 63.77
N HIS A 1077 -73.09 18.06 63.62
CA HIS A 1077 -71.94 17.54 62.87
C HIS A 1077 -72.05 17.81 61.36
N LEU A 1078 -73.25 17.68 60.77
CA LEU A 1078 -73.52 18.02 59.37
C LEU A 1078 -73.46 19.53 59.12
N ASP A 1079 -73.96 20.34 60.05
CA ASP A 1079 -73.91 21.81 59.97
C ASP A 1079 -72.47 22.32 60.09
N SER A 1080 -71.62 21.65 60.87
CA SER A 1080 -70.18 21.94 60.92
C SER A 1080 -69.50 21.71 59.56
N LEU A 1081 -69.92 20.69 58.80
CA LEU A 1081 -69.44 20.46 57.44
C LEU A 1081 -69.93 21.55 56.49
N ALA A 1082 -71.22 21.85 56.50
CA ALA A 1082 -71.80 22.89 55.64
C ALA A 1082 -71.17 24.27 55.91
N SER A 1083 -70.96 24.62 57.19
CA SER A 1083 -70.29 25.86 57.60
C SER A 1083 -68.83 25.89 57.11
N HIS A 1084 -68.06 24.82 57.31
CA HIS A 1084 -66.67 24.76 56.87
C HIS A 1084 -66.55 24.78 55.35
N LEU A 1085 -67.47 24.13 54.62
CA LEU A 1085 -67.58 24.14 53.16
C LEU A 1085 -68.08 25.47 52.57
N GLY A 1086 -68.81 26.28 53.34
CA GLY A 1086 -69.26 27.63 52.94
C GLY A 1086 -68.31 28.78 53.32
N ALA A 1087 -67.44 28.58 54.31
CA ALA A 1087 -66.50 29.59 54.80
C ALA A 1087 -65.39 29.93 53.80
N ALA A 1088 -64.80 31.13 53.91
CA ALA A 1088 -63.72 31.59 53.03
C ALA A 1088 -62.50 30.68 53.11
N ASN A 1089 -61.80 30.45 51.99
CA ASN A 1089 -60.66 29.52 51.97
C ASN A 1089 -59.53 29.94 52.93
N ALA A 1090 -59.28 31.24 53.09
CA ALA A 1090 -58.26 31.76 53.99
C ALA A 1090 -58.60 31.59 55.49
N GLN A 1091 -59.90 31.57 55.83
CA GLN A 1091 -60.37 31.42 57.21
C GLN A 1091 -60.43 29.95 57.62
N CYS A 1092 -60.98 29.12 56.73
CA CYS A 1092 -61.18 27.70 56.94
C CYS A 1092 -60.59 26.93 55.76
N PRO A 1093 -59.30 26.56 55.76
CA PRO A 1093 -58.72 25.82 54.64
C PRO A 1093 -59.30 24.41 54.58
N LEU A 1094 -59.58 23.94 53.36
CA LEU A 1094 -59.99 22.55 53.13
C LEU A 1094 -58.75 21.67 53.01
N THR A 1095 -58.42 20.97 54.09
CA THR A 1095 -57.28 20.04 54.16
C THR A 1095 -57.74 18.59 54.28
N ARG A 1096 -56.89 17.65 53.85
CA ARG A 1096 -57.17 16.21 54.01
C ARG A 1096 -57.30 15.80 55.48
N GLU A 1097 -56.52 16.44 56.36
CA GLU A 1097 -56.56 16.18 57.80
C GLU A 1097 -57.90 16.57 58.41
N TRP A 1098 -58.42 17.74 58.06
CA TRP A 1098 -59.73 18.19 58.53
C TRP A 1098 -60.84 17.26 58.01
N MET A 1099 -60.79 16.89 56.73
CA MET A 1099 -61.74 15.93 56.14
C MET A 1099 -61.67 14.55 56.82
N GLY A 1100 -60.46 14.06 57.11
CA GLY A 1100 -60.26 12.82 57.86
C GLY A 1100 -60.84 12.88 59.28
N THR A 1101 -60.65 14.01 59.97
CA THR A 1101 -61.22 14.24 61.32
C THR A 1101 -62.75 14.27 61.26
N TRP A 1102 -63.32 14.95 60.26
CA TRP A 1102 -64.77 15.00 60.07
C TRP A 1102 -65.34 13.61 59.76
N ASN A 1103 -64.71 12.85 58.87
CA ASN A 1103 -65.10 11.48 58.52
C ASN A 1103 -65.03 10.55 59.73
N ALA A 1104 -63.97 10.63 60.54
CA ALA A 1104 -63.84 9.83 61.77
C ALA A 1104 -64.97 10.14 62.77
N GLY A 1105 -65.30 11.43 62.95
CA GLY A 1105 -66.45 11.84 63.74
C GLY A 1105 -67.79 11.33 63.17
N ALA A 1106 -67.94 11.32 61.85
CA ALA A 1106 -69.13 10.80 61.19
C ALA A 1106 -69.27 9.28 61.41
N GLN A 1107 -68.19 8.52 61.29
CA GLN A 1107 -68.17 7.08 61.53
C GLN A 1107 -68.45 6.74 63.00
N ALA A 1108 -67.94 7.53 63.96
CA ALA A 1108 -68.26 7.36 65.37
C ALA A 1108 -69.76 7.57 65.65
N LEU A 1109 -70.37 8.61 65.05
CA LEU A 1109 -71.82 8.85 65.17
C LEU A 1109 -72.65 7.74 64.50
N ILE A 1110 -72.20 7.19 63.38
CA ILE A 1110 -72.85 6.05 62.73
C ILE A 1110 -72.76 4.79 63.60
N ALA A 1111 -71.60 4.52 64.20
CA ALA A 1111 -71.44 3.41 65.13
C ALA A 1111 -72.38 3.56 66.35
N GLU A 1112 -72.48 4.78 66.92
CA GLU A 1112 -73.44 5.08 68.00
C GLU A 1112 -74.89 4.82 67.56
N LEU A 1113 -75.27 5.26 66.34
CA LEU A 1113 -76.60 5.03 65.75
C LEU A 1113 -76.92 3.54 65.55
N ILE A 1114 -75.92 2.72 65.20
CA ILE A 1114 -76.09 1.26 65.05
C ILE A 1114 -76.26 0.58 66.42
N THR A 1115 -75.56 1.07 67.45
CA THR A 1115 -75.61 0.50 68.82
C THR A 1115 -76.75 1.01 69.69
N ALA A 1116 -77.46 2.05 69.26
CA ALA A 1116 -78.60 2.59 69.99
C ALA A 1116 -79.72 1.53 70.11
N PRO A 1117 -80.29 1.32 71.32
CA PRO A 1117 -81.33 0.31 71.51
C PRO A 1117 -82.55 0.64 70.64
N PRO A 1118 -83.17 -0.37 69.98
CA PRO A 1118 -84.30 -0.14 69.10
C PRO A 1118 -85.45 0.50 69.87
N GLU A 1119 -86.03 1.57 69.31
CA GLU A 1119 -87.28 2.12 69.81
C GLU A 1119 -88.37 1.03 69.82
N PRO A 1120 -89.19 0.95 70.89
CA PRO A 1120 -90.25 -0.05 71.01
C PRO A 1120 -91.28 0.11 69.87
N PRO A 1121 -91.81 -0.99 69.32
CA PRO A 1121 -92.64 -0.94 68.12
C PRO A 1121 -93.99 -0.26 68.38
N GLU A 1122 -94.29 0.78 67.60
CA GLU A 1122 -95.66 1.31 67.46
C GLU A 1122 -96.55 0.34 66.64
N PRO A 1123 -97.86 0.27 66.94
CA PRO A 1123 -98.81 -0.71 66.39
C PRO A 1123 -99.09 -0.55 64.88
N PRO A 1124 -99.61 -1.59 64.19
CA PRO A 1124 -99.64 -1.63 62.72
C PRO A 1124 -100.67 -0.64 62.16
N GLY A 1125 -100.16 0.45 61.58
CA GLY A 1125 -100.90 1.32 60.67
C GLY A 1125 -101.03 0.71 59.26
N PRO A 1126 -102.10 1.03 58.52
CA PRO A 1126 -102.48 0.35 57.28
C PRO A 1126 -101.45 0.57 56.16
N ARG A 1127 -101.15 -0.49 55.40
CA ARG A 1127 -100.33 -0.46 54.19
C ARG A 1127 -100.93 0.49 53.13
N PRO A 1128 -100.15 1.45 52.60
CA PRO A 1128 -100.36 2.01 51.27
C PRO A 1128 -99.61 1.17 50.21
N PRO A 1129 -100.02 1.29 48.94
CA PRO A 1129 -99.82 0.27 47.91
C PRO A 1129 -98.42 0.26 47.29
N THR A 1130 -98.05 -0.91 46.78
CA THR A 1130 -96.99 -1.16 45.80
C THR A 1130 -97.08 -0.16 44.63
N PRO A 1131 -95.98 0.48 44.19
CA PRO A 1131 -95.96 1.15 42.91
C PRO A 1131 -96.11 0.12 41.78
N ALA A 1132 -97.02 0.41 40.86
CA ALA A 1132 -97.24 -0.30 39.60
C ALA A 1132 -95.95 -0.36 38.74
N PRO A 1133 -95.83 -1.34 37.84
CA PRO A 1133 -94.63 -1.51 37.02
C PRO A 1133 -94.45 -0.32 36.07
N VAL A 1134 -93.20 0.13 35.92
CA VAL A 1134 -92.80 1.09 34.89
C VAL A 1134 -93.12 0.48 33.52
N PRO A 1135 -93.84 1.19 32.63
CA PRO A 1135 -94.17 0.65 31.30
C PRO A 1135 -92.89 0.47 30.46
N PRO A 1136 -92.86 -0.52 29.54
CA PRO A 1136 -91.69 -0.80 28.73
C PRO A 1136 -91.34 0.41 27.84
N SER A 1137 -90.08 0.81 27.86
CA SER A 1137 -89.54 1.83 26.95
C SER A 1137 -89.67 1.35 25.51
N ARG A 1138 -90.42 2.08 24.68
CA ARG A 1138 -90.59 1.81 23.24
C ARG A 1138 -89.41 2.40 22.47
N GLN A 1139 -88.66 1.58 21.73
CA GLN A 1139 -87.57 2.04 20.87
C GLN A 1139 -88.14 2.83 19.67
N VAL A 1140 -87.70 4.08 19.51
CA VAL A 1140 -88.27 5.03 18.53
C VAL A 1140 -87.41 5.13 17.26
N PHE A 1141 -86.11 4.88 17.36
CA PHE A 1141 -85.16 4.89 16.24
C PHE A 1141 -83.95 4.01 16.59
N SER A 1142 -83.44 3.27 15.60
CA SER A 1142 -82.20 2.48 15.68
C SER A 1142 -81.51 2.51 14.32
N ALA A 1143 -80.19 2.66 14.30
CA ALA A 1143 -79.39 2.59 13.08
C ALA A 1143 -77.97 2.11 13.42
N THR A 1144 -77.47 1.14 12.65
CA THR A 1144 -76.07 0.69 12.70
C THR A 1144 -75.30 1.39 11.60
N VAL A 1145 -74.19 2.04 11.95
CA VAL A 1145 -73.35 2.80 11.00
C VAL A 1145 -71.88 2.50 11.26
N ASN A 1146 -71.08 2.49 10.20
CA ASN A 1146 -69.63 2.34 10.33
C ASN A 1146 -69.02 3.65 10.86
N ALA A 1147 -68.34 3.58 12.00
CA ALA A 1147 -67.77 4.74 12.68
C ALA A 1147 -66.68 5.47 11.87
N GLY A 1148 -66.08 4.81 10.87
CA GLY A 1148 -65.07 5.42 9.98
C GLY A 1148 -65.64 6.27 8.85
N ASP A 1149 -66.94 6.19 8.56
CA ASP A 1149 -67.59 6.98 7.52
C ASP A 1149 -68.39 8.14 8.15
N ALA A 1150 -67.73 9.31 8.25
CA ALA A 1150 -68.31 10.51 8.84
C ALA A 1150 -69.60 10.96 8.14
N ARG A 1151 -69.78 10.65 6.85
CA ARG A 1151 -70.98 11.03 6.11
C ARG A 1151 -72.17 10.14 6.49
N ALA A 1152 -71.94 8.84 6.63
CA ALA A 1152 -72.96 7.89 7.09
C ALA A 1152 -73.42 8.18 8.53
N VAL A 1153 -72.49 8.54 9.42
CA VAL A 1153 -72.79 8.93 10.80
C VAL A 1153 -73.64 10.21 10.85
N ALA A 1154 -73.27 11.24 10.08
CA ALA A 1154 -74.02 12.49 10.02
C ALA A 1154 -75.46 12.30 9.51
N GLU A 1155 -75.66 11.47 8.48
CA GLU A 1155 -76.99 11.17 7.95
C GLU A 1155 -77.87 10.38 8.94
N ALA A 1156 -77.30 9.44 9.69
CA ALA A 1156 -78.03 8.70 10.71
C ALA A 1156 -78.46 9.59 11.89
N LEU A 1157 -77.60 10.52 12.32
CA LEU A 1157 -77.91 11.48 13.39
C LEU A 1157 -78.97 12.50 12.96
N GLU A 1158 -78.96 12.97 11.72
CA GLU A 1158 -80.02 13.85 11.20
C GLU A 1158 -81.38 13.15 11.10
N LYS A 1159 -81.42 11.87 10.71
CA LYS A 1159 -82.66 11.07 10.73
C LYS A 1159 -83.17 10.84 12.16
N ALA A 1160 -82.27 10.56 13.11
CA ALA A 1160 -82.62 10.45 14.53
C ALA A 1160 -83.21 11.77 15.07
N ARG A 1161 -82.58 12.90 14.74
CA ARG A 1161 -83.03 14.24 15.14
C ARG A 1161 -84.43 14.57 14.63
N ARG A 1162 -84.76 14.23 13.38
CA ARG A 1162 -86.12 14.43 12.83
C ARG A 1162 -87.16 13.58 13.55
N LYS A 1163 -86.88 12.30 13.82
CA LYS A 1163 -87.75 11.40 14.59
C LYS A 1163 -87.99 11.89 16.02
N LEU A 1164 -86.98 12.49 16.65
CA LEU A 1164 -87.09 13.08 17.99
C LEU A 1164 -87.98 14.34 17.99
N ALA A 1165 -87.90 15.16 16.93
CA ALA A 1165 -88.73 16.36 16.81
C ALA A 1165 -90.24 16.03 16.69
N GLU A 1166 -90.60 14.85 16.17
CA GLU A 1166 -92.00 14.40 16.04
C GLU A 1166 -92.67 14.04 17.38
N LEU A 1167 -91.89 13.69 18.41
CA LEU A 1167 -92.41 13.16 19.68
C LEU A 1167 -92.99 14.22 20.65
N LYS A 1168 -92.73 15.51 20.41
CA LYS A 1168 -93.24 16.73 21.10
C LYS A 1168 -93.16 16.81 22.65
N LYS A 1169 -93.25 15.73 23.45
CA LYS A 1169 -92.97 15.66 24.92
C LYS A 1169 -92.60 14.24 25.38
N GLY A 1170 -91.59 14.11 26.26
CA GLY A 1170 -91.16 12.86 26.92
C GLY A 1170 -89.66 12.82 27.18
N ARG A 1171 -89.20 12.03 28.17
CA ARG A 1171 -87.76 11.78 28.39
C ARG A 1171 -87.31 10.67 27.44
N VAL A 1172 -86.34 10.96 26.57
CA VAL A 1172 -85.77 9.99 25.64
C VAL A 1172 -84.41 9.53 26.15
N HIS A 1173 -84.17 8.23 26.15
CA HIS A 1173 -82.87 7.64 26.48
C HIS A 1173 -82.16 7.27 25.18
N VAL A 1174 -80.93 7.74 25.00
CA VAL A 1174 -80.10 7.45 23.82
C VAL A 1174 -78.95 6.55 24.27
N SER A 1175 -78.91 5.33 23.74
CA SER A 1175 -77.82 4.37 23.98
C SER A 1175 -77.03 4.17 22.68
N ILE A 1176 -75.73 4.42 22.72
CA ILE A 1176 -74.80 4.09 21.63
C ILE A 1176 -74.03 2.85 22.08
N THR A 1177 -74.28 1.73 21.43
CA THR A 1177 -73.60 0.46 21.69
C THR A 1177 -72.64 0.19 20.55
N ARG A 1178 -71.36 -0.01 20.86
CA ARG A 1178 -70.35 -0.45 19.90
C ARG A 1178 -70.38 -1.98 19.88
N GLU A 1179 -70.77 -2.57 18.75
CA GLU A 1179 -70.59 -4.01 18.51
C GLU A 1179 -69.10 -4.25 18.24
N ASP A 1180 -68.38 -4.77 19.25
CA ASP A 1180 -67.08 -5.39 19.04
C ASP A 1180 -67.35 -6.90 18.92
N ASP A 1181 -67.38 -7.40 17.66
CA ASP A 1181 -67.73 -8.75 17.16
C ASP A 1181 -68.93 -9.49 17.80
#